data_AF-A0A4Y9RC61-F1
#
_entry.id   AF-A0A4Y9RC61-F1
#
_cell.length_a   1.000
_cell.length_b   1.000
_cell.length_c   1.000
_cell.angle_alpha   90.00
_cell.angle_beta   90.00
_cell.angle_gamma   90.00
#
_symmetry.space_group_name_H-M   'P 1'
#
loop_
_entity.id
_entity.type
_entity.pdbx_description
1 polymer ?
#
loop_
_entity_poly.entity_id
_entity_poly.type
_entity_poly.pdbx_seq_one_letter_code
_entity_poly.pdbx_strand_id
1 'polypeptide(L)'
;HQINLERMSPVIHAKDGVAFPDTLVGTDSHTPHVDALGVIAVGVGGLEAENVMLGRASWMRLPDIVGVELTGERQPGITATDIVLALTEFLRKQKVVGAYLEFYGEGAAKLTLGDRATISNMAPEYGATAAMFSIDQQTLDYLRLTGREPEQVSLVETYAKVAGLWSDTLKNAQYERVLTFDLSSVVRNMAGPSNPHARVATADLAAKGIAGKWEEVPGQMPDGAVIIAAITSCTNTSNPRNVIAAGLLARNANRLGLVRKPWVKTSLAPGSKAVALYLEEAGLKEELEKLGFGIVAFACTTCNGMSGAIDPRIQQEIIDRDLYATAVLSGNRNFDGRIHPYAKQAFLASPPLVVAYAIAGTVRFDIERDAFGTDASGKPITLKDLWPTDEEIDAIVKSSVKPEQFNNVYIPMFEKRAAATENVSALYDWRPMSTYIRRPPYWDKEGQGALAANPRTLAGMRPLAVLGDNITTDHLSPSNAILPSSAAGEYLAKMGLPEEDFNSYATHRGDHLTAQRATFANPTLKNEMVRDAHGAVKPGSLARLEPEGQVVRMWEAIETYMERKQPLIVIAGADYGQGSSRDWAAKGVRLAGVEAIVAEGFERIHRTNLIGMGVLPLEFKPGVNRLTLNLDGTETYDVVGERKPRADLTLVVHRKDGDTVQVPVTCRLDTAEEVSIYEAGGVLQRFAEDFLASTKKVA
;
A
#
# COMPACT_ATOMS: atom_id res chain seq x y z
N HIS A 1 0.14 1.38 -11.85
CA HIS A 1 0.68 0.01 -12.00
C HIS A 1 0.14 -0.69 -13.23
N GLN A 2 -1.16 -1.00 -13.32
CA GLN A 2 -1.72 -1.67 -14.50
C GLN A 2 -1.46 -0.89 -15.81
N ILE A 3 -1.72 0.41 -15.85
CA ILE A 3 -1.37 1.27 -17.00
C ILE A 3 0.14 1.31 -17.28
N ASN A 4 0.97 1.14 -16.24
CA ASN A 4 2.43 1.13 -16.43
C ASN A 4 2.87 -0.14 -17.16
N LEU A 5 2.42 -1.30 -16.67
CA LEU A 5 2.58 -2.58 -17.36
C LEU A 5 2.00 -2.58 -18.76
N GLU A 6 0.81 -2.01 -18.94
CA GLU A 6 0.03 -2.09 -20.18
C GLU A 6 0.35 -0.96 -21.17
N ARG A 7 1.18 0.04 -20.84
CA ARG A 7 1.60 1.05 -21.83
C ARG A 7 2.87 1.82 -21.49
N MET A 8 3.04 2.28 -20.25
CA MET A 8 4.07 3.30 -19.96
C MET A 8 5.50 2.77 -20.04
N SER A 9 5.75 1.55 -19.57
CA SER A 9 7.07 0.95 -19.64
C SER A 9 7.34 0.42 -21.05
N PRO A 10 8.40 0.90 -21.74
CA PRO A 10 8.86 0.31 -22.99
C PRO A 10 9.75 -0.93 -22.77
N VAL A 11 10.07 -1.28 -21.51
CA VAL A 11 11.10 -2.25 -21.09
C VAL A 11 12.51 -1.81 -21.46
N ILE A 12 12.76 -1.42 -22.72
CA ILE A 12 14.00 -0.83 -23.21
C ILE A 12 13.67 0.50 -23.87
N HIS A 13 14.29 1.59 -23.41
CA HIS A 13 14.20 2.90 -24.06
C HIS A 13 15.14 2.97 -25.26
N ALA A 14 14.78 3.80 -26.23
CA ALA A 14 15.68 4.27 -27.28
C ALA A 14 15.57 5.80 -27.36
N LYS A 15 16.61 6.52 -26.93
CA LYS A 15 16.65 7.97 -26.92
C LYS A 15 17.97 8.48 -27.49
N ASP A 16 17.90 9.41 -28.43
CA ASP A 16 19.06 10.06 -29.05
C ASP A 16 20.11 9.04 -29.58
N GLY A 17 19.64 7.94 -30.16
CA GLY A 17 20.47 6.86 -30.71
C GLY A 17 21.01 5.86 -29.67
N VAL A 18 20.66 5.99 -28.40
CA VAL A 18 21.11 5.11 -27.32
C VAL A 18 19.94 4.26 -26.82
N ALA A 19 20.13 2.94 -26.83
CA ALA A 19 19.23 1.99 -26.20
C ALA A 19 19.68 1.67 -24.77
N PHE A 20 18.75 1.64 -23.81
CA PHE A 20 19.05 1.35 -22.40
C PHE A 20 17.84 0.77 -21.67
N PRO A 21 18.03 0.01 -20.57
CA PRO A 21 16.93 -0.59 -19.84
C PRO A 21 16.04 0.48 -19.21
N ASP A 22 14.73 0.21 -19.18
CA ASP A 22 13.82 0.97 -18.37
C ASP A 22 14.10 0.74 -16.89
N THR A 23 14.07 1.82 -16.12
CA THR A 23 14.14 1.82 -14.67
C THR A 23 13.30 3.00 -14.18
N LEU A 24 12.61 2.84 -13.06
CA LEU A 24 11.76 3.91 -12.55
C LEU A 24 11.62 3.87 -11.03
N VAL A 25 11.37 5.05 -10.48
CA VAL A 25 10.84 5.20 -9.12
C VAL A 25 9.39 5.64 -9.23
N GLY A 26 8.53 5.13 -8.36
CA GLY A 26 7.11 5.50 -8.35
C GLY A 26 6.65 5.92 -6.97
N THR A 27 5.80 6.95 -6.90
CA THR A 27 5.22 7.46 -5.64
C THR A 27 4.13 6.55 -5.05
N ASP A 28 4.26 5.24 -5.27
CA ASP A 28 3.41 4.19 -4.72
C ASP A 28 4.28 2.97 -4.37
N SER A 29 3.99 2.31 -3.24
CA SER A 29 4.79 1.18 -2.78
C SER A 29 4.78 0.00 -3.74
N HIS A 30 3.68 -0.23 -4.48
CA HIS A 30 3.56 -1.39 -5.37
C HIS A 30 4.03 -1.11 -6.80
N THR A 31 4.85 -0.08 -6.97
CA THR A 31 5.63 0.17 -8.19
C THR A 31 6.39 -1.07 -8.70
N PRO A 32 6.91 -1.97 -7.82
CA PRO A 32 7.46 -3.27 -8.21
C PRO A 32 6.54 -4.16 -9.05
N HIS A 33 5.25 -3.86 -9.19
CA HIS A 33 4.37 -4.53 -10.16
C HIS A 33 4.99 -4.59 -11.57
N VAL A 34 5.77 -3.57 -11.96
CA VAL A 34 6.43 -3.49 -13.28
C VAL A 34 7.66 -4.38 -13.39
N ASP A 35 8.23 -4.83 -12.26
CA ASP A 35 9.42 -5.68 -12.23
C ASP A 35 9.23 -7.02 -12.95
N ALA A 36 7.99 -7.45 -13.13
CA ALA A 36 7.61 -8.61 -13.93
C ALA A 36 8.02 -8.51 -15.40
N LEU A 37 8.27 -7.30 -15.93
CA LEU A 37 8.76 -7.05 -17.29
C LEU A 37 10.29 -7.14 -17.41
N GLY A 38 11.03 -7.36 -16.32
CA GLY A 38 12.49 -7.23 -16.29
C GLY A 38 12.97 -5.78 -16.15
N VAL A 39 12.14 -4.94 -15.53
CA VAL A 39 12.40 -3.51 -15.25
C VAL A 39 12.72 -3.37 -13.77
N ILE A 40 13.66 -2.49 -13.41
CA ILE A 40 13.87 -2.16 -11.99
C ILE A 40 12.93 -1.01 -11.62
N ALA A 41 11.83 -1.31 -10.95
CA ALA A 41 10.80 -0.34 -10.58
C ALA A 41 10.57 -0.33 -9.06
N VAL A 42 11.03 0.71 -8.37
CA VAL A 42 10.98 0.78 -6.90
C VAL A 42 9.96 1.79 -6.40
N GLY A 43 9.24 1.43 -5.33
CA GLY A 43 8.33 2.34 -4.64
C GLY A 43 9.10 3.34 -3.78
N VAL A 44 8.79 4.63 -3.89
CA VAL A 44 9.41 5.71 -3.11
C VAL A 44 8.34 6.68 -2.62
N GLY A 45 8.69 7.58 -1.69
CA GLY A 45 7.80 8.67 -1.33
C GLY A 45 7.84 9.84 -2.32
N GLY A 46 6.87 10.75 -2.21
CA GLY A 46 6.75 11.92 -3.08
C GLY A 46 8.02 12.76 -3.14
N LEU A 47 8.61 13.02 -1.98
CA LEU A 47 9.84 13.81 -1.82
C LEU A 47 11.06 13.20 -2.53
N GLU A 48 11.20 11.87 -2.49
CA GLU A 48 12.29 11.19 -3.19
C GLU A 48 12.06 11.19 -4.71
N ALA A 49 10.82 10.99 -5.16
CA ALA A 49 10.49 11.10 -6.58
C ALA A 49 10.70 12.53 -7.11
N GLU A 50 10.33 13.55 -6.34
CA GLU A 50 10.60 14.97 -6.66
C GLU A 50 12.11 15.22 -6.80
N ASN A 51 12.92 14.65 -5.91
CA ASN A 51 14.39 14.71 -6.00
C ASN A 51 14.90 14.18 -7.35
N VAL A 52 14.35 13.04 -7.81
CA VAL A 52 14.67 12.44 -9.11
C VAL A 52 14.19 13.29 -10.28
N MET A 53 12.97 13.82 -10.20
CA MET A 53 12.42 14.72 -11.23
C MET A 53 13.24 16.00 -11.40
N LEU A 54 13.91 16.46 -10.34
CA LEU A 54 14.79 17.64 -10.34
C LEU A 54 16.23 17.32 -10.79
N GLY A 55 16.49 16.09 -11.23
CA GLY A 55 17.76 15.67 -11.83
C GLY A 55 18.78 15.09 -10.85
N ARG A 56 18.40 14.84 -9.58
CA ARG A 56 19.26 14.12 -8.63
C ARG A 56 19.06 12.61 -8.77
N ALA A 57 20.10 11.82 -8.50
CA ALA A 57 19.94 10.37 -8.43
C ALA A 57 19.14 9.97 -7.18
N SER A 58 18.38 8.87 -7.25
CA SER A 58 17.95 8.17 -6.04
C SER A 58 19.17 7.40 -5.50
N TRP A 59 19.65 7.82 -4.33
CA TRP A 59 20.77 7.20 -3.66
C TRP A 59 20.29 6.11 -2.73
N MET A 60 20.80 4.90 -2.95
CA MET A 60 20.52 3.74 -2.10
C MET A 60 21.82 3.00 -1.81
N ARG A 61 21.84 2.29 -0.68
CA ARG A 61 22.89 1.29 -0.47
C ARG A 61 22.78 0.23 -1.57
N LEU A 62 23.92 -0.34 -1.96
CA LEU A 62 23.92 -1.53 -2.81
C LEU A 62 23.04 -2.59 -2.13
N PRO A 63 21.96 -3.05 -2.79
CA PRO A 63 21.01 -3.95 -2.16
C PRO A 63 21.57 -5.37 -2.10
N ASP A 64 21.16 -6.12 -1.08
CA ASP A 64 21.35 -7.57 -1.04
C ASP A 64 20.42 -8.19 -2.09
N ILE A 65 20.95 -9.01 -3.00
CA ILE A 65 20.18 -9.70 -4.03
C ILE A 65 19.97 -11.15 -3.59
N VAL A 66 18.70 -11.55 -3.45
CA VAL A 66 18.29 -12.90 -3.06
C VAL A 66 17.65 -13.58 -4.27
N GLY A 67 18.21 -14.71 -4.69
CA GLY A 67 17.62 -15.56 -5.71
C GLY A 67 16.45 -16.34 -5.13
N VAL A 68 15.30 -16.34 -5.81
CA VAL A 68 14.13 -17.13 -5.45
C VAL A 68 13.84 -18.13 -6.57
N GLU A 69 14.27 -19.36 -6.37
CA GLU A 69 14.04 -20.48 -7.28
C GLU A 69 12.61 -21.00 -7.13
N LEU A 70 11.80 -20.80 -8.17
CA LEU A 70 10.47 -21.37 -8.29
C LEU A 70 10.57 -22.71 -9.02
N THR A 71 10.15 -23.77 -8.34
CA THR A 71 10.12 -25.15 -8.85
C THR A 71 8.68 -25.64 -9.02
N GLY A 72 8.50 -26.78 -9.70
CA GLY A 72 7.18 -27.38 -9.88
C GLY A 72 6.27 -26.54 -10.79
N GLU A 73 4.96 -26.74 -10.65
CA GLU A 73 3.96 -26.04 -11.44
C GLU A 73 2.66 -25.76 -10.67
N ARG A 74 1.92 -24.77 -11.15
CA ARG A 74 0.62 -24.39 -10.60
C ARG A 74 -0.37 -25.54 -10.74
N GLN A 75 -0.97 -25.95 -9.62
CA GLN A 75 -2.00 -27.00 -9.59
C GLN A 75 -3.32 -26.54 -10.21
N PRO A 76 -4.16 -27.47 -10.72
CA PRO A 76 -5.45 -27.13 -11.30
C PRO A 76 -6.35 -26.32 -10.36
N GLY A 77 -6.94 -25.24 -10.88
CA GLY A 77 -7.88 -24.39 -10.13
C GLY A 77 -7.23 -23.48 -9.09
N ILE A 78 -5.90 -23.45 -9.01
CA ILE A 78 -5.12 -22.49 -8.21
C ILE A 78 -4.90 -21.22 -9.03
N THR A 79 -5.05 -20.06 -8.39
CA THR A 79 -4.93 -18.74 -9.03
C THR A 79 -3.56 -18.11 -8.76
N ALA A 80 -3.23 -17.06 -9.51
CA ALA A 80 -2.04 -16.23 -9.21
C ALA A 80 -2.12 -15.60 -7.82
N THR A 81 -3.34 -15.29 -7.36
CA THR A 81 -3.58 -14.76 -6.03
C THR A 81 -3.19 -15.77 -4.95
N ASP A 82 -3.57 -17.03 -5.11
CA ASP A 82 -3.19 -18.10 -4.16
C ASP A 82 -1.67 -18.27 -4.08
N ILE A 83 -0.98 -18.21 -5.23
CA ILE A 83 0.49 -18.30 -5.31
C ILE A 83 1.14 -17.13 -4.57
N VAL A 84 0.73 -15.89 -4.86
CA VAL A 84 1.38 -14.74 -4.24
C VAL A 84 1.14 -14.70 -2.73
N LEU A 85 -0.04 -15.07 -2.24
CA LEU A 85 -0.31 -15.10 -0.80
C LEU A 85 0.54 -16.16 -0.08
N ALA A 86 0.77 -17.32 -0.72
CA ALA A 86 1.70 -18.35 -0.22
C ALA A 86 3.15 -17.87 -0.22
N LEU A 87 3.59 -17.21 -1.30
CA LEU A 87 4.92 -16.60 -1.38
C LEU A 87 5.09 -15.48 -0.35
N THR A 88 4.09 -14.64 -0.12
CA THR A 88 4.14 -13.55 0.85
C THR A 88 4.35 -14.09 2.27
N GLU A 89 3.63 -15.14 2.68
CA GLU A 89 3.85 -15.83 3.96
C GLU A 89 5.28 -16.39 4.04
N PHE A 90 5.73 -17.11 3.01
CA PHE A 90 7.05 -17.72 2.96
C PHE A 90 8.17 -16.67 3.05
N LEU A 91 8.14 -15.65 2.19
CA LEU A 91 9.19 -14.63 2.09
C LEU A 91 9.27 -13.76 3.34
N ARG A 92 8.13 -13.47 4.01
CA ARG A 92 8.16 -12.82 5.33
C ARG A 92 8.88 -13.67 6.37
N LYS A 93 8.62 -14.98 6.43
CA LYS A 93 9.37 -15.90 7.32
C LYS A 93 10.86 -15.94 6.99
N GLN A 94 11.21 -15.74 5.71
CA GLN A 94 12.60 -15.67 5.24
C GLN A 94 13.30 -14.31 5.49
N LYS A 95 12.62 -13.29 6.04
CA LYS A 95 13.21 -11.99 6.41
C LYS A 95 13.98 -11.32 5.25
N VAL A 96 13.29 -11.09 4.14
CA VAL A 96 13.87 -10.45 2.94
C VAL A 96 13.67 -8.93 2.91
N VAL A 97 13.50 -8.29 4.07
CA VAL A 97 13.22 -6.86 4.17
C VAL A 97 14.37 -6.03 3.60
N GLY A 98 14.08 -5.15 2.66
CA GLY A 98 15.05 -4.29 1.99
C GLY A 98 15.81 -4.95 0.84
N ALA A 99 15.78 -6.28 0.72
CA ALA A 99 16.47 -7.02 -0.34
C ALA A 99 15.80 -6.82 -1.71
N TYR A 100 16.55 -7.11 -2.77
CA TYR A 100 16.04 -7.25 -4.13
C TYR A 100 15.86 -8.73 -4.39
N LEU A 101 14.66 -9.14 -4.79
CA LEU A 101 14.39 -10.53 -5.14
C LEU A 101 14.49 -10.70 -6.65
N GLU A 102 15.12 -11.78 -7.08
CA GLU A 102 15.12 -12.21 -8.48
C GLU A 102 14.53 -13.62 -8.56
N PHE A 103 13.36 -13.74 -9.21
CA PHE A 103 12.65 -15.00 -9.36
C PHE A 103 13.14 -15.73 -10.61
N TYR A 104 13.54 -16.99 -10.45
CA TYR A 104 14.05 -17.83 -11.53
C TYR A 104 13.61 -19.29 -11.37
N GLY A 105 14.04 -20.18 -12.27
CA GLY A 105 13.74 -21.61 -12.21
C GLY A 105 12.61 -22.05 -13.15
N GLU A 106 12.39 -23.36 -13.23
CA GLU A 106 11.40 -23.96 -14.13
C GLU A 106 9.97 -23.48 -13.88
N GLY A 107 9.61 -23.24 -12.62
CA GLY A 107 8.31 -22.76 -12.22
C GLY A 107 8.08 -21.33 -12.70
N ALA A 108 9.10 -20.47 -12.58
CA ALA A 108 9.04 -19.08 -13.05
C ALA A 108 8.83 -18.98 -14.57
N ALA A 109 9.45 -19.87 -15.35
CA ALA A 109 9.31 -19.92 -16.80
C ALA A 109 7.89 -20.29 -17.26
N LYS A 110 7.15 -21.08 -16.46
CA LYS A 110 5.77 -21.50 -16.73
C LYS A 110 4.72 -20.45 -16.35
N LEU A 111 5.07 -19.44 -15.55
CA LEU A 111 4.16 -18.37 -15.16
C LEU A 111 3.95 -17.38 -16.30
N THR A 112 2.69 -17.01 -16.56
CA THR A 112 2.37 -15.92 -17.49
C THR A 112 2.85 -14.59 -16.93
N LEU A 113 2.98 -13.56 -17.77
CA LEU A 113 3.35 -12.23 -17.25
C LEU A 113 2.34 -11.69 -16.23
N GLY A 114 1.05 -11.99 -16.39
CA GLY A 114 0.02 -11.60 -15.41
C GLY A 114 0.25 -12.24 -14.03
N ASP A 115 0.72 -13.49 -14.00
CA ASP A 115 1.05 -14.18 -12.76
C ASP A 115 2.30 -13.57 -12.10
N ARG A 116 3.35 -13.33 -12.89
CA ARG A 116 4.58 -12.65 -12.44
C ARG A 116 4.29 -11.27 -11.87
N ALA A 117 3.48 -10.48 -12.57
CA ALA A 117 3.04 -9.16 -12.14
C ALA A 117 2.28 -9.19 -10.81
N THR A 118 1.46 -10.22 -10.59
CA THR A 118 0.76 -10.43 -9.31
C THR A 118 1.77 -10.66 -8.18
N ILE A 119 2.81 -11.46 -8.42
CA ILE A 119 3.90 -11.75 -7.45
C ILE A 119 4.73 -10.49 -7.16
N SER A 120 5.19 -9.80 -8.21
CA SER A 120 6.02 -8.60 -8.06
C SER A 120 5.27 -7.45 -7.40
N ASN A 121 3.96 -7.33 -7.64
CA ASN A 121 3.13 -6.32 -6.99
C ASN A 121 3.22 -6.35 -5.47
N MET A 122 3.23 -7.54 -4.88
CA MET A 122 3.21 -7.73 -3.42
C MET A 122 4.60 -7.61 -2.78
N ALA A 123 5.61 -7.12 -3.50
CA ALA A 123 6.95 -6.84 -2.96
C ALA A 123 6.94 -6.12 -1.61
N PRO A 124 6.18 -5.03 -1.42
CA PRO A 124 6.11 -4.35 -0.14
C PRO A 124 5.50 -5.23 0.96
N GLU A 125 4.59 -6.13 0.62
CA GLU A 125 3.91 -6.99 1.59
C GLU A 125 4.81 -8.11 2.12
N TYR A 126 5.83 -8.54 1.38
CA TYR A 126 6.92 -9.39 1.90
C TYR A 126 8.21 -8.65 2.27
N GLY A 127 8.25 -7.33 2.08
CA GLY A 127 9.28 -6.42 2.57
C GLY A 127 10.43 -6.17 1.60
N ALA A 128 10.40 -6.79 0.43
CA ALA A 128 11.42 -6.58 -0.60
C ALA A 128 11.31 -5.16 -1.20
N THR A 129 12.44 -4.63 -1.66
CA THR A 129 12.48 -3.36 -2.38
C THR A 129 12.06 -3.53 -3.84
N ALA A 130 12.42 -4.66 -4.45
CA ALA A 130 12.12 -5.04 -5.83
C ALA A 130 11.89 -6.56 -5.91
N ALA A 131 11.16 -7.00 -6.93
CA ALA A 131 10.75 -8.39 -7.13
C ALA A 131 10.76 -8.75 -8.63
N MET A 132 11.94 -9.04 -9.15
CA MET A 132 12.24 -9.07 -10.57
C MET A 132 12.02 -10.44 -11.20
N PHE A 133 11.58 -10.42 -12.46
CA PHE A 133 11.64 -11.56 -13.37
C PHE A 133 12.48 -11.16 -14.59
N SER A 134 13.35 -12.06 -15.06
CA SER A 134 14.18 -11.81 -16.25
C SER A 134 13.34 -11.62 -17.52
N ILE A 135 13.88 -10.89 -18.50
CA ILE A 135 13.26 -10.74 -19.82
C ILE A 135 13.30 -12.09 -20.55
N ASP A 136 12.14 -12.56 -21.01
CA ASP A 136 11.99 -13.80 -21.75
C ASP A 136 10.83 -13.77 -22.76
N GLN A 137 10.44 -14.95 -23.27
CA GLN A 137 9.34 -15.07 -24.22
C GLN A 137 7.99 -14.61 -23.64
N GLN A 138 7.73 -14.83 -22.34
CA GLN A 138 6.50 -14.35 -21.70
C GLN A 138 6.45 -12.82 -21.68
N THR A 139 7.60 -12.15 -21.52
CA THR A 139 7.72 -10.70 -21.69
C THR A 139 7.32 -10.28 -23.11
N LEU A 140 7.91 -10.88 -24.14
CA LEU A 140 7.60 -10.52 -25.53
C LEU A 140 6.14 -10.79 -25.91
N ASP A 141 5.59 -11.93 -25.48
CA ASP A 141 4.20 -12.29 -25.74
C ASP A 141 3.24 -11.32 -25.08
N TYR A 142 3.52 -10.87 -23.87
CA TYR A 142 2.73 -9.83 -23.22
C TYR A 142 2.83 -8.49 -23.94
N LEU A 143 4.03 -8.05 -24.36
CA LEU A 143 4.18 -6.80 -25.11
C LEU A 143 3.36 -6.84 -26.42
N ARG A 144 3.36 -7.97 -27.14
CA ARG A 144 2.52 -8.17 -28.33
C ARG A 144 1.03 -8.14 -27.98
N LEU A 145 0.61 -8.89 -26.95
CA LEU A 145 -0.77 -8.95 -26.47
C LEU A 145 -1.32 -7.56 -26.14
N THR A 146 -0.47 -6.70 -25.58
CA THR A 146 -0.83 -5.38 -25.10
C THR A 146 -0.56 -4.28 -26.14
N GLY A 147 -0.43 -4.65 -27.41
CA GLY A 147 -0.40 -3.72 -28.55
C GLY A 147 0.88 -2.90 -28.67
N ARG A 148 2.04 -3.42 -28.23
CA ARG A 148 3.32 -2.74 -28.52
C ARG A 148 3.66 -2.85 -29.99
N GLU A 149 4.28 -1.79 -30.50
CA GLU A 149 4.79 -1.76 -31.86
C GLU A 149 5.83 -2.87 -32.07
N PRO A 150 5.81 -3.56 -33.22
CA PRO A 150 6.75 -4.63 -33.54
C PRO A 150 8.22 -4.22 -33.38
N GLU A 151 8.55 -2.97 -33.70
CA GLU A 151 9.90 -2.41 -33.56
C GLU A 151 10.33 -2.34 -32.10
N GLN A 152 9.42 -1.96 -31.20
CA GLN A 152 9.69 -1.93 -29.76
C GLN A 152 9.92 -3.35 -29.23
N VAL A 153 9.10 -4.32 -29.64
CA VAL A 153 9.27 -5.72 -29.22
C VAL A 153 10.61 -6.28 -29.70
N SER A 154 10.98 -5.98 -30.95
CA SER A 154 12.27 -6.38 -31.54
C SER A 154 13.46 -5.73 -30.82
N LEU A 155 13.34 -4.44 -30.47
CA LEU A 155 14.35 -3.72 -29.68
C LEU A 155 14.56 -4.40 -28.32
N VAL A 156 13.48 -4.73 -27.61
CA VAL A 156 13.54 -5.39 -26.30
C VAL A 156 14.28 -6.72 -26.40
N GLU A 157 13.89 -7.58 -27.35
CA GLU A 157 14.52 -8.87 -27.56
C GLU A 157 16.01 -8.74 -27.90
N THR A 158 16.33 -7.86 -28.86
CA THR A 158 17.70 -7.65 -29.34
C THR A 158 18.59 -7.14 -28.22
N TYR A 159 18.14 -6.09 -27.53
CA TYR A 159 18.89 -5.50 -26.43
C TYR A 159 19.09 -6.51 -25.30
N ALA A 160 18.04 -7.19 -24.84
CA ALA A 160 18.14 -8.14 -23.73
C ALA A 160 19.13 -9.29 -24.04
N LYS A 161 19.13 -9.82 -25.26
CA LYS A 161 20.08 -10.85 -25.69
C LYS A 161 21.52 -10.34 -25.75
N VAL A 162 21.73 -9.14 -26.31
CA VAL A 162 23.08 -8.54 -26.47
C VAL A 162 23.66 -8.09 -25.13
N ALA A 163 22.85 -7.46 -24.28
CA ALA A 163 23.26 -6.94 -22.98
C ALA A 163 23.33 -8.02 -21.88
N GLY A 164 22.92 -9.26 -22.18
CA GLY A 164 22.93 -10.37 -21.23
C GLY A 164 21.81 -10.33 -20.18
N LEU A 165 20.71 -9.62 -20.46
CA LEU A 165 19.53 -9.52 -19.60
C LEU A 165 18.42 -10.54 -19.96
N TRP A 166 18.66 -11.35 -20.98
CA TRP A 166 17.76 -12.44 -21.35
C TRP A 166 17.86 -13.61 -20.36
N SER A 167 16.72 -14.20 -20.01
CA SER A 167 16.60 -15.31 -19.04
C SER A 167 17.64 -16.44 -19.23
N ASP A 168 17.89 -16.89 -20.47
CA ASP A 168 18.86 -17.95 -20.73
C ASP A 168 20.30 -17.57 -20.32
N THR A 169 20.67 -16.31 -20.47
CA THR A 169 21.98 -15.80 -20.07
C THR A 169 22.11 -15.73 -18.54
N LEU A 170 21.00 -15.50 -17.85
CA LEU A 170 20.94 -15.38 -16.39
C LEU A 170 20.80 -16.72 -15.66
N LYS A 171 20.65 -17.85 -16.36
CA LYS A 171 20.47 -19.20 -15.74
C LYS A 171 21.54 -19.58 -14.72
N ASN A 172 22.77 -19.08 -14.89
CA ASN A 172 23.90 -19.37 -14.01
C ASN A 172 24.28 -18.16 -13.14
N ALA A 173 23.38 -17.20 -12.96
CA ALA A 173 23.60 -16.08 -12.04
C ALA A 173 23.87 -16.62 -10.63
N GLN A 174 24.83 -15.98 -9.94
CA GLN A 174 25.22 -16.37 -8.59
C GLN A 174 24.60 -15.40 -7.59
N TYR A 175 23.82 -15.93 -6.67
CA TYR A 175 23.24 -15.16 -5.57
C TYR A 175 23.91 -15.58 -4.26
N GLU A 176 24.18 -14.61 -3.39
CA GLU A 176 24.73 -14.88 -2.05
C GLU A 176 23.76 -15.72 -1.20
N ARG A 177 22.46 -15.52 -1.43
CA ARG A 177 21.40 -16.26 -0.78
C ARG A 177 20.39 -16.74 -1.82
N VAL A 178 20.07 -18.03 -1.76
CA VAL A 178 19.04 -18.68 -2.58
C VAL A 178 17.93 -19.21 -1.68
N LEU A 179 16.69 -18.97 -2.08
CA LEU A 179 15.48 -19.51 -1.48
C LEU A 179 14.77 -20.37 -2.53
N THR A 180 14.28 -21.55 -2.15
CA THR A 180 13.53 -22.42 -3.06
C THR A 180 12.07 -22.50 -2.63
N PHE A 181 11.14 -22.38 -3.59
CA PHE A 181 9.71 -22.48 -3.36
C PHE A 181 9.06 -23.36 -4.43
N ASP A 182 8.26 -24.36 -4.01
CA ASP A 182 7.56 -25.28 -4.91
C ASP A 182 6.13 -24.79 -5.17
N LEU A 183 5.84 -24.43 -6.43
CA LEU A 183 4.52 -23.97 -6.87
C LEU A 183 3.44 -25.05 -6.73
N SER A 184 3.81 -26.32 -6.76
CA SER A 184 2.85 -27.43 -6.61
C SER A 184 2.36 -27.62 -5.19
N SER A 185 3.02 -27.01 -4.20
CA SER A 185 2.57 -27.00 -2.80
C SER A 185 1.42 -26.02 -2.52
N VAL A 186 1.12 -25.11 -3.46
CA VAL A 186 0.12 -24.06 -3.26
C VAL A 186 -1.29 -24.64 -3.32
N VAL A 187 -2.08 -24.31 -2.30
CA VAL A 187 -3.51 -24.63 -2.21
C VAL A 187 -4.35 -23.36 -2.26
N ARG A 188 -5.65 -23.49 -2.55
CA ARG A 188 -6.58 -22.36 -2.50
C ARG A 188 -6.57 -21.72 -1.11
N ASN A 189 -6.42 -20.41 -1.05
CA ASN A 189 -6.19 -19.71 0.21
C ASN A 189 -6.74 -18.28 0.22
N MET A 190 -6.75 -17.70 1.42
CA MET A 190 -6.95 -16.29 1.67
C MET A 190 -5.83 -15.78 2.58
N ALA A 191 -5.72 -14.46 2.75
CA ALA A 191 -4.91 -13.87 3.81
C ALA A 191 -5.75 -12.99 4.72
N GLY A 192 -5.57 -13.18 6.03
CA GLY A 192 -6.26 -12.45 7.07
C GLY A 192 -6.59 -13.31 8.30
N PRO A 193 -7.23 -12.69 9.30
CA PRO A 193 -7.68 -11.30 9.26
C PRO A 193 -6.56 -10.27 9.45
N SER A 194 -6.74 -9.12 8.80
CA SER A 194 -6.01 -7.87 9.07
C SER A 194 -4.48 -7.88 8.93
N ASN A 195 -3.94 -8.90 8.29
CA ASN A 195 -2.53 -9.04 8.00
C ASN A 195 -2.33 -9.74 6.62
N PRO A 196 -1.61 -9.12 5.65
CA PRO A 196 -1.42 -9.68 4.31
C PRO A 196 -0.61 -10.99 4.27
N HIS A 197 0.23 -11.24 5.28
CA HIS A 197 1.04 -12.46 5.37
C HIS A 197 0.45 -13.50 6.32
N ALA A 198 -0.73 -13.24 6.91
CA ALA A 198 -1.49 -14.23 7.68
C ALA A 198 -2.30 -15.12 6.74
N ARG A 199 -1.62 -15.95 5.94
CA ARG A 199 -2.26 -16.87 5.00
C ARG A 199 -3.04 -17.96 5.75
N VAL A 200 -4.23 -18.26 5.25
CA VAL A 200 -5.06 -19.38 5.69
C VAL A 200 -5.56 -20.14 4.46
N ALA A 201 -5.28 -21.45 4.38
CA ALA A 201 -5.88 -22.29 3.35
C ALA A 201 -7.40 -22.35 3.54
N THR A 202 -8.17 -22.37 2.45
CA THR A 202 -9.64 -22.39 2.56
C THR A 202 -10.14 -23.63 3.31
N ALA A 203 -9.44 -24.76 3.18
CA ALA A 203 -9.72 -25.99 3.92
C ALA A 203 -9.51 -25.87 5.44
N ASP A 204 -8.75 -24.88 5.92
CA ASP A 204 -8.39 -24.70 7.33
C ASP A 204 -9.21 -23.59 8.02
N LEU A 205 -10.14 -22.93 7.31
CA LEU A 205 -10.91 -21.79 7.84
C LEU A 205 -11.67 -22.14 9.12
N ALA A 206 -12.27 -23.33 9.18
CA ALA A 206 -12.99 -23.80 10.36
C ALA A 206 -12.04 -24.08 11.54
N ALA A 207 -10.89 -24.70 11.27
CA ALA A 207 -9.87 -24.97 12.30
C ALA A 207 -9.26 -23.68 12.86
N LYS A 208 -9.23 -22.60 12.07
CA LYS A 208 -8.80 -21.26 12.49
C LYS A 208 -9.92 -20.42 13.13
N GLY A 209 -11.13 -20.95 13.24
CA GLY A 209 -12.28 -20.23 13.81
C GLY A 209 -12.75 -19.05 12.95
N ILE A 210 -12.39 -19.02 11.67
CA ILE A 210 -12.89 -18.04 10.70
C ILE A 210 -14.25 -18.53 10.20
N ALA A 211 -14.29 -19.71 9.58
CA ALA A 211 -15.54 -20.41 9.30
C ALA A 211 -16.09 -21.07 10.58
N GLY A 212 -17.40 -21.19 10.70
CA GLY A 212 -18.05 -21.72 11.89
C GLY A 212 -19.56 -21.76 11.77
N LYS A 213 -20.25 -22.21 12.83
CA LYS A 213 -21.71 -22.21 12.84
C LYS A 213 -22.24 -20.78 12.78
N TRP A 214 -23.18 -20.56 11.87
CA TRP A 214 -23.94 -19.33 11.75
C TRP A 214 -25.38 -19.67 11.37
N GLU A 215 -26.32 -18.78 11.67
CA GLU A 215 -27.74 -18.96 11.36
C GLU A 215 -28.19 -17.82 10.46
N GLU A 216 -28.91 -18.16 9.38
CA GLU A 216 -29.59 -17.18 8.55
C GLU A 216 -30.91 -16.79 9.22
N VAL A 217 -30.93 -15.60 9.81
CA VAL A 217 -32.15 -14.99 10.35
C VAL A 217 -32.69 -14.02 9.31
N PRO A 218 -33.91 -14.24 8.77
CA PRO A 218 -34.47 -13.39 7.73
C PRO A 218 -34.46 -11.90 8.13
N GLY A 219 -33.90 -11.06 7.27
CA GLY A 219 -33.82 -9.62 7.48
C GLY A 219 -32.72 -9.15 8.44
N GLN A 220 -31.86 -10.05 8.94
CA GLN A 220 -30.72 -9.70 9.80
C GLN A 220 -29.40 -10.14 9.18
N MET A 221 -28.35 -9.37 9.43
CA MET A 221 -26.99 -9.79 9.10
C MET A 221 -26.46 -10.83 10.11
N PRO A 222 -25.77 -11.88 9.65
CA PRO A 222 -25.13 -12.85 10.53
C PRO A 222 -23.86 -12.29 11.16
N ASP A 223 -23.34 -12.97 12.20
CA ASP A 223 -21.96 -12.77 12.63
C ASP A 223 -20.99 -13.05 11.46
N GLY A 224 -19.90 -12.30 11.37
CA GLY A 224 -18.95 -12.41 10.26
C GLY A 224 -19.52 -11.94 8.93
N ALA A 225 -20.61 -11.15 8.91
CA ALA A 225 -21.22 -10.66 7.68
C ALA A 225 -20.16 -10.02 6.77
N VAL A 226 -20.16 -10.43 5.49
CA VAL A 226 -19.37 -9.78 4.45
C VAL A 226 -20.16 -8.56 3.99
N ILE A 227 -19.79 -7.38 4.45
CA ILE A 227 -20.49 -6.13 4.09
C ILE A 227 -19.93 -5.52 2.80
N ILE A 228 -18.70 -5.91 2.42
CA ILE A 228 -18.04 -5.49 1.19
C ILE A 228 -17.39 -6.71 0.53
N ALA A 229 -17.70 -6.90 -0.76
CA ALA A 229 -17.03 -7.86 -1.63
C ALA A 229 -16.53 -7.15 -2.89
N ALA A 230 -15.23 -6.88 -2.98
CA ALA A 230 -14.69 -6.01 -4.03
C ALA A 230 -13.65 -6.72 -4.91
N ILE A 231 -13.95 -6.85 -6.20
CA ILE A 231 -12.94 -7.15 -7.21
C ILE A 231 -12.26 -5.83 -7.54
N THR A 232 -11.06 -5.64 -7.01
CA THR A 232 -10.33 -4.37 -7.02
C THR A 232 -8.83 -4.63 -7.13
N SER A 233 -8.04 -3.56 -7.08
CA SER A 233 -6.58 -3.52 -7.11
C SER A 233 -5.95 -3.94 -8.43
N CYS A 234 -4.96 -3.14 -8.83
CA CYS A 234 -4.04 -3.49 -9.90
C CYS A 234 -3.41 -4.87 -9.73
N THR A 235 -3.23 -5.38 -8.50
CA THR A 235 -2.68 -6.71 -8.19
C THR A 235 -3.33 -7.82 -9.00
N ASN A 236 -4.66 -7.83 -9.06
CA ASN A 236 -5.43 -8.92 -9.65
C ASN A 236 -6.17 -8.49 -10.92
N THR A 237 -6.50 -7.21 -11.08
CA THR A 237 -7.22 -6.73 -12.28
C THR A 237 -6.32 -6.58 -13.50
N SER A 238 -4.99 -6.58 -13.32
CA SER A 238 -4.02 -6.62 -14.44
C SER A 238 -3.81 -8.02 -15.01
N ASN A 239 -4.30 -9.05 -14.33
CA ASN A 239 -4.22 -10.44 -14.77
C ASN A 239 -5.57 -10.86 -15.40
N PRO A 240 -5.67 -10.95 -16.75
CA PRO A 240 -6.93 -11.29 -17.41
C PRO A 240 -7.51 -12.63 -16.94
N ARG A 241 -6.63 -13.60 -16.63
CA ARG A 241 -7.02 -14.93 -16.16
C ARG A 241 -7.83 -14.87 -14.87
N ASN A 242 -7.41 -14.03 -13.91
CA ASN A 242 -8.11 -13.87 -12.64
C ASN A 242 -9.47 -13.19 -12.81
N VAL A 243 -9.57 -12.16 -13.66
CA VAL A 243 -10.83 -11.44 -13.90
C VAL A 243 -11.82 -12.29 -14.70
N ILE A 244 -11.34 -13.03 -15.70
CA ILE A 244 -12.16 -13.99 -16.46
C ILE A 244 -12.64 -15.14 -15.57
N ALA A 245 -11.80 -15.66 -14.68
CA ALA A 245 -12.23 -16.68 -13.71
C ALA A 245 -13.37 -16.18 -12.80
N ALA A 246 -13.33 -14.92 -12.35
CA ALA A 246 -14.43 -14.31 -11.60
C ALA A 246 -15.71 -14.19 -12.44
N GLY A 247 -15.58 -13.76 -13.70
CA GLY A 247 -16.71 -13.69 -14.63
C GLY A 247 -17.35 -15.05 -14.91
N LEU A 248 -16.54 -16.09 -15.10
CA LEU A 248 -17.02 -17.46 -15.29
C LEU A 248 -17.72 -18.01 -14.04
N LEU A 249 -17.18 -17.74 -12.85
CA LEU A 249 -17.84 -18.11 -11.60
C LEU A 249 -19.19 -17.40 -11.47
N ALA A 250 -19.26 -16.10 -11.81
CA ALA A 250 -20.50 -15.34 -11.82
C ALA A 250 -21.54 -15.93 -12.79
N ARG A 251 -21.11 -16.26 -14.01
CA ARG A 251 -21.93 -16.93 -15.03
C ARG A 251 -22.48 -18.26 -14.53
N ASN A 252 -21.63 -19.08 -13.91
CA ASN A 252 -22.03 -20.39 -13.39
C ASN A 252 -23.05 -20.24 -12.24
N ALA A 253 -22.84 -19.28 -11.33
CA ALA A 253 -23.78 -18.96 -10.27
C ALA A 253 -25.14 -18.47 -10.81
N ASN A 254 -25.12 -17.57 -11.81
CA ASN A 254 -26.35 -17.06 -12.45
C ASN A 254 -27.13 -18.16 -13.17
N ARG A 255 -26.46 -19.11 -13.82
CA ARG A 255 -27.10 -20.29 -14.47
C ARG A 255 -27.80 -21.19 -13.46
N LEU A 256 -27.29 -21.25 -12.24
CA LEU A 256 -27.85 -22.03 -11.14
C LEU A 256 -28.84 -21.23 -10.27
N GLY A 257 -29.16 -19.98 -10.65
CA GLY A 257 -30.14 -19.15 -9.96
C GLY A 257 -29.66 -18.57 -8.62
N LEU A 258 -28.34 -18.61 -8.35
CA LEU A 258 -27.77 -18.00 -7.16
C LEU A 258 -27.71 -16.48 -7.30
N VAL A 259 -27.84 -15.78 -6.18
CA VAL A 259 -27.73 -14.31 -6.08
C VAL A 259 -26.83 -13.94 -4.91
N ARG A 260 -26.19 -12.77 -4.98
CA ARG A 260 -25.47 -12.23 -3.82
C ARG A 260 -26.42 -11.94 -2.66
N LYS A 261 -25.94 -11.99 -1.42
CA LYS A 261 -26.72 -11.54 -0.26
C LYS A 261 -26.96 -10.02 -0.32
N PRO A 262 -28.13 -9.53 0.14
CA PRO A 262 -28.53 -8.13 -0.07
C PRO A 262 -27.66 -7.12 0.69
N TRP A 263 -27.11 -7.50 1.85
CA TRP A 263 -26.22 -6.66 2.66
C TRP A 263 -24.79 -6.53 2.11
N VAL A 264 -24.42 -7.33 1.10
CA VAL A 264 -23.08 -7.31 0.54
C VAL A 264 -22.99 -6.18 -0.50
N LYS A 265 -22.19 -5.15 -0.22
CA LYS A 265 -21.81 -4.15 -1.22
C LYS A 265 -20.76 -4.73 -2.16
N THR A 266 -21.17 -5.04 -3.38
CA THR A 266 -20.30 -5.57 -4.44
C THR A 266 -19.77 -4.47 -5.36
N SER A 267 -18.55 -4.64 -5.86
CA SER A 267 -17.96 -3.71 -6.83
C SER A 267 -16.88 -4.37 -7.69
N LEU A 268 -16.82 -4.00 -8.97
CA LEU A 268 -15.68 -4.24 -9.85
C LEU A 268 -14.98 -2.92 -10.16
N ALA A 269 -13.69 -2.82 -9.85
CA ALA A 269 -12.88 -1.63 -10.10
C ALA A 269 -11.58 -2.00 -10.83
N PRO A 270 -11.61 -2.10 -12.17
CA PRO A 270 -10.44 -2.47 -12.95
C PRO A 270 -9.38 -1.37 -12.97
N GLY A 271 -8.11 -1.72 -13.05
CA GLY A 271 -7.02 -0.75 -13.19
C GLY A 271 -6.85 -0.17 -14.59
N SER A 272 -7.55 -0.70 -15.61
CA SER A 272 -7.59 -0.12 -16.96
C SER A 272 -8.93 -0.35 -17.65
N LYS A 273 -9.20 0.46 -18.68
CA LYS A 273 -10.40 0.32 -19.52
C LYS A 273 -10.37 -0.94 -20.41
N ALA A 274 -9.20 -1.52 -20.65
CA ALA A 274 -9.07 -2.73 -21.47
C ALA A 274 -9.83 -3.91 -20.85
N VAL A 275 -9.89 -3.96 -19.52
CA VAL A 275 -10.64 -4.96 -18.76
C VAL A 275 -12.13 -4.99 -19.11
N ALA A 276 -12.74 -3.82 -19.25
CA ALA A 276 -14.14 -3.72 -19.64
C ALA A 276 -14.36 -4.30 -21.05
N LEU A 277 -13.44 -4.01 -21.98
CA LEU A 277 -13.56 -4.42 -23.38
C LEU A 277 -13.45 -5.93 -23.55
N TYR A 278 -12.49 -6.60 -22.89
CA TYR A 278 -12.38 -8.06 -23.01
C TYR A 278 -13.45 -8.80 -22.23
N LEU A 279 -13.97 -8.25 -21.13
CA LEU A 279 -15.11 -8.86 -20.41
C LEU A 279 -16.40 -8.78 -21.23
N GLU A 280 -16.56 -7.70 -22.01
CA GLU A 280 -17.67 -7.53 -22.94
C GLU A 280 -17.57 -8.51 -24.11
N GLU A 281 -16.40 -8.60 -24.76
CA GLU A 281 -16.12 -9.59 -25.81
C GLU A 281 -16.33 -11.04 -25.32
N ALA A 282 -15.96 -11.33 -24.07
CA ALA A 282 -16.15 -12.66 -23.47
C ALA A 282 -17.60 -12.96 -23.07
N GLY A 283 -18.51 -11.98 -23.11
CA GLY A 283 -19.88 -12.12 -22.61
C GLY A 283 -19.96 -12.31 -21.09
N LEU A 284 -18.95 -11.88 -20.33
CA LEU A 284 -18.85 -12.07 -18.88
C LEU A 284 -19.15 -10.80 -18.07
N LYS A 285 -19.12 -9.63 -18.73
CA LYS A 285 -19.46 -8.35 -18.10
C LYS A 285 -20.88 -8.35 -17.53
N GLU A 286 -21.87 -8.74 -18.33
CA GLU A 286 -23.27 -8.79 -17.92
C GLU A 286 -23.52 -9.81 -16.80
N GLU A 287 -22.78 -10.93 -16.81
CA GLU A 287 -22.86 -11.95 -15.77
C GLU A 287 -22.37 -11.43 -14.41
N LEU A 288 -21.28 -10.66 -14.41
CA LEU A 288 -20.79 -9.96 -13.22
C LEU A 288 -21.78 -8.90 -12.74
N GLU A 289 -22.31 -8.08 -13.65
CA GLU A 289 -23.30 -7.04 -13.35
C GLU A 289 -24.58 -7.62 -12.73
N LYS A 290 -25.05 -8.76 -13.25
CA LYS A 290 -26.23 -9.46 -12.71
C LYS A 290 -26.04 -9.94 -11.27
N LEU A 291 -24.82 -10.31 -10.88
CA LEU A 291 -24.47 -10.58 -9.47
C LEU A 291 -24.13 -9.31 -8.66
N GLY A 292 -24.24 -8.13 -9.25
CA GLY A 292 -23.97 -6.84 -8.60
C GLY A 292 -22.53 -6.34 -8.70
N PHE A 293 -21.65 -7.01 -9.45
CA PHE A 293 -20.28 -6.59 -9.69
C PHE A 293 -20.17 -5.65 -10.91
N GLY A 294 -20.92 -4.55 -10.87
CA GLY A 294 -20.81 -3.50 -11.88
C GLY A 294 -19.45 -2.78 -11.82
N ILE A 295 -18.98 -2.30 -12.98
CA ILE A 295 -17.78 -1.46 -13.05
C ILE A 295 -18.10 -0.10 -12.42
N VAL A 296 -17.51 0.16 -11.25
CA VAL A 296 -17.76 1.42 -10.51
C VAL A 296 -16.78 2.53 -10.88
N ALA A 297 -15.56 2.18 -11.24
CA ALA A 297 -14.51 3.10 -11.66
C ALA A 297 -13.31 2.35 -12.26
N PHE A 298 -12.47 3.09 -12.99
CA PHE A 298 -11.14 2.63 -13.38
C PHE A 298 -10.08 3.22 -12.42
N ALA A 299 -10.08 2.76 -11.17
CA ALA A 299 -9.32 3.37 -10.07
C ALA A 299 -9.06 2.39 -8.90
N CYS A 300 -8.26 2.83 -7.92
CA CYS A 300 -7.92 2.01 -6.74
C CYS A 300 -9.13 1.64 -5.86
N THR A 301 -10.08 2.55 -5.67
CA THR A 301 -11.35 2.32 -4.93
C THR A 301 -11.17 1.57 -3.59
N THR A 302 -11.82 0.43 -3.38
CA THR A 302 -11.77 -0.34 -2.14
C THR A 302 -10.34 -0.75 -1.75
N CYS A 303 -9.43 -0.96 -2.71
CA CYS A 303 -8.04 -1.32 -2.41
C CYS A 303 -7.32 -0.27 -1.56
N ASN A 304 -7.60 1.03 -1.78
CA ASN A 304 -6.98 2.11 -1.00
C ASN A 304 -7.84 2.63 0.16
N GLY A 305 -8.95 1.97 0.47
CA GLY A 305 -9.91 2.39 1.50
C GLY A 305 -10.97 3.38 1.00
N MET A 306 -11.00 3.70 -0.30
CA MET A 306 -12.08 4.47 -0.93
C MET A 306 -13.23 3.55 -1.31
N SER A 307 -13.76 2.83 -0.32
CA SER A 307 -14.87 1.89 -0.46
C SER A 307 -16.24 2.56 -0.59
N GLY A 308 -16.34 3.86 -0.27
CA GLY A 308 -17.58 4.64 -0.26
C GLY A 308 -18.57 4.21 0.84
N ALA A 309 -19.67 4.94 0.99
CA ALA A 309 -20.70 4.67 1.99
C ALA A 309 -21.42 3.31 1.77
N ILE A 310 -21.90 2.70 2.84
CA ILE A 310 -22.80 1.54 2.82
C ILE A 310 -24.25 1.99 3.12
N ASP A 311 -25.26 1.15 2.84
CA ASP A 311 -26.66 1.50 3.13
C ASP A 311 -26.80 1.90 4.62
N PRO A 312 -27.40 3.06 4.95
CA PRO A 312 -27.55 3.52 6.32
C PRO A 312 -28.22 2.50 7.25
N ARG A 313 -29.10 1.63 6.74
CA ARG A 313 -29.71 0.55 7.55
C ARG A 313 -28.71 -0.52 7.92
N ILE A 314 -27.83 -0.91 6.99
CA ILE A 314 -26.72 -1.85 7.24
C ILE A 314 -25.78 -1.24 8.28
N GLN A 315 -25.41 0.03 8.10
CA GLN A 315 -24.58 0.75 9.04
C GLN A 315 -25.19 0.80 10.45
N GLN A 316 -26.46 1.16 10.54
CA GLN A 316 -27.17 1.25 11.82
C GLN A 316 -27.24 -0.12 12.51
N GLU A 317 -27.52 -1.19 11.77
CA GLU A 317 -27.55 -2.54 12.32
C GLU A 317 -26.19 -3.00 12.86
N ILE A 318 -25.08 -2.66 12.17
CA ILE A 318 -23.73 -2.95 12.67
C ILE A 318 -23.49 -2.25 14.01
N ILE A 319 -23.90 -0.99 14.13
CA ILE A 319 -23.73 -0.19 15.34
C ILE A 319 -24.60 -0.73 16.48
N ASP A 320 -25.90 -0.91 16.24
CA ASP A 320 -26.87 -1.29 17.27
C ASP A 320 -26.59 -2.67 17.87
N ARG A 321 -26.04 -3.59 17.07
CA ARG A 321 -25.74 -4.97 17.48
C ARG A 321 -24.27 -5.21 17.80
N ASP A 322 -23.42 -4.19 17.69
CA ASP A 322 -21.95 -4.32 17.73
C ASP A 322 -21.43 -5.46 16.82
N LEU A 323 -22.03 -5.59 15.63
CA LEU A 323 -21.86 -6.76 14.79
C LEU A 323 -20.41 -6.92 14.32
N TYR A 324 -19.93 -8.16 14.29
CA TYR A 324 -18.65 -8.48 13.67
C TYR A 324 -18.78 -8.52 12.15
N ALA A 325 -18.66 -7.36 11.51
CA ALA A 325 -18.70 -7.20 10.05
C ALA A 325 -17.29 -7.25 9.43
N THR A 326 -17.21 -7.78 8.22
CA THR A 326 -15.95 -8.02 7.49
C THR A 326 -16.01 -7.54 6.04
N ALA A 327 -14.84 -7.41 5.42
CA ALA A 327 -14.70 -7.21 3.99
C ALA A 327 -13.87 -8.32 3.33
N VAL A 328 -14.20 -8.71 2.10
CA VAL A 328 -13.42 -9.63 1.27
C VAL A 328 -13.06 -8.91 -0.03
N LEU A 329 -11.78 -8.85 -0.38
CA LEU A 329 -11.33 -8.11 -1.56
C LEU A 329 -10.14 -8.76 -2.26
N SER A 330 -10.03 -8.53 -3.57
CA SER A 330 -8.86 -8.93 -4.36
C SER A 330 -7.72 -7.91 -4.29
N GLY A 331 -7.57 -7.25 -3.15
CA GLY A 331 -6.49 -6.30 -2.87
C GLY A 331 -5.17 -6.98 -2.50
N ASN A 332 -4.24 -6.17 -2.00
CA ASN A 332 -2.96 -6.62 -1.44
C ASN A 332 -2.79 -6.24 0.05
N ARG A 333 -3.69 -5.42 0.61
CA ARG A 333 -3.66 -4.99 2.02
C ARG A 333 -5.02 -5.10 2.67
N ASN A 334 -5.02 -5.55 3.92
CA ASN A 334 -6.22 -5.75 4.71
C ASN A 334 -6.11 -5.24 6.16
N PHE A 335 -5.11 -4.43 6.50
CA PHE A 335 -4.90 -3.88 7.85
C PHE A 335 -6.17 -3.28 8.49
N ASP A 336 -6.25 -3.31 9.82
CA ASP A 336 -7.41 -2.78 10.54
C ASP A 336 -7.71 -1.32 10.18
N GLY A 337 -9.00 -1.02 9.98
CA GLY A 337 -9.48 0.32 9.61
C GLY A 337 -9.14 0.78 8.19
N ARG A 338 -8.42 -0.03 7.39
CA ARG A 338 -7.98 0.32 6.03
C ARG A 338 -9.13 0.33 5.03
N ILE A 339 -9.95 -0.72 5.03
CA ILE A 339 -10.90 -0.99 3.94
C ILE A 339 -12.16 -0.16 4.08
N HIS A 340 -12.81 -0.22 5.24
CA HIS A 340 -14.03 0.53 5.54
C HIS A 340 -14.13 0.69 7.07
N PRO A 341 -14.58 1.84 7.61
CA PRO A 341 -14.67 2.07 9.06
C PRO A 341 -15.55 1.05 9.81
N TYR A 342 -16.65 0.60 9.20
CA TYR A 342 -17.54 -0.43 9.76
C TYR A 342 -17.12 -1.89 9.48
N ALA A 343 -16.01 -2.14 8.77
CA ALA A 343 -15.47 -3.49 8.63
C ALA A 343 -14.40 -3.71 9.72
N LYS A 344 -14.72 -4.51 10.74
CA LYS A 344 -13.78 -4.81 11.83
C LYS A 344 -12.54 -5.54 11.32
N GLN A 345 -12.68 -6.36 10.28
CA GLN A 345 -11.58 -7.09 9.64
C GLN A 345 -11.75 -7.20 8.13
N ALA A 346 -10.65 -7.47 7.44
CA ALA A 346 -10.66 -7.73 6.01
C ALA A 346 -9.82 -8.96 5.62
N PHE A 347 -10.23 -9.60 4.52
CA PHE A 347 -9.57 -10.78 3.95
C PHE A 347 -9.19 -10.51 2.48
N LEU A 348 -7.96 -10.88 2.14
CA LEU A 348 -7.49 -10.90 0.75
C LEU A 348 -7.82 -12.25 0.14
N ALA A 349 -8.42 -12.23 -1.05
CA ALA A 349 -8.82 -13.45 -1.76
C ALA A 349 -8.74 -13.24 -3.29
N SER A 350 -8.68 -14.33 -4.05
CA SER A 350 -8.74 -14.25 -5.51
C SER A 350 -10.08 -13.67 -5.99
N PRO A 351 -10.14 -12.97 -7.15
CA PRO A 351 -11.40 -12.46 -7.69
C PRO A 351 -12.57 -13.48 -7.73
N PRO A 352 -12.41 -14.76 -8.13
CA PRO A 352 -13.49 -15.73 -8.03
C PRO A 352 -13.93 -16.00 -6.58
N LEU A 353 -13.00 -16.09 -5.61
CA LEU A 353 -13.38 -16.22 -4.20
C LEU A 353 -14.15 -15.01 -3.68
N VAL A 354 -13.83 -13.79 -4.13
CA VAL A 354 -14.60 -12.59 -3.78
C VAL A 354 -16.07 -12.72 -4.24
N VAL A 355 -16.30 -13.22 -5.46
CA VAL A 355 -17.66 -13.48 -5.96
C VAL A 355 -18.36 -14.56 -5.12
N ALA A 356 -17.66 -15.64 -4.79
CA ALA A 356 -18.21 -16.72 -3.95
C ALA A 356 -18.62 -16.20 -2.55
N TYR A 357 -17.80 -15.39 -1.90
CA TYR A 357 -18.14 -14.79 -0.60
C TYR A 357 -19.26 -13.75 -0.67
N ALA A 358 -19.49 -13.11 -1.82
CA ALA A 358 -20.67 -12.26 -2.00
C ALA A 358 -21.97 -13.06 -2.04
N ILE A 359 -21.92 -14.30 -2.53
CA ILE A 359 -23.06 -15.23 -2.53
C ILE A 359 -23.26 -15.83 -1.14
N ALA A 360 -22.19 -16.23 -0.46
CA ALA A 360 -22.25 -16.74 0.91
C ALA A 360 -22.71 -15.67 1.91
N GLY A 361 -22.20 -14.43 1.78
CA GLY A 361 -22.57 -13.28 2.60
C GLY A 361 -21.99 -13.25 4.02
N THR A 362 -21.21 -14.24 4.43
CA THR A 362 -20.47 -14.26 5.70
C THR A 362 -19.18 -15.05 5.57
N VAL A 363 -18.13 -14.65 6.30
CA VAL A 363 -16.89 -15.44 6.43
C VAL A 363 -17.06 -16.66 7.34
N ARG A 364 -18.20 -16.76 8.04
CA ARG A 364 -18.56 -17.96 8.82
C ARG A 364 -18.92 -19.15 7.94
N PHE A 365 -19.26 -18.92 6.67
CA PHE A 365 -19.55 -19.96 5.69
C PHE A 365 -18.29 -20.78 5.38
N ASP A 366 -18.36 -22.10 5.50
CA ASP A 366 -17.28 -22.99 5.09
C ASP A 366 -17.30 -23.14 3.57
N ILE A 367 -16.50 -22.31 2.89
CA ILE A 367 -16.49 -22.19 1.43
C ILE A 367 -16.19 -23.51 0.69
N GLU A 368 -15.56 -24.49 1.36
CA GLU A 368 -15.21 -25.78 0.76
C GLU A 368 -16.29 -26.85 0.98
N ARG A 369 -17.18 -26.67 1.96
CA ARG A 369 -18.12 -27.72 2.41
C ARG A 369 -19.58 -27.32 2.37
N ASP A 370 -19.89 -26.07 2.67
CA ASP A 370 -21.26 -25.58 2.73
C ASP A 370 -21.86 -25.40 1.33
N ALA A 371 -23.18 -25.47 1.25
CA ALA A 371 -23.92 -25.26 0.02
C ALA A 371 -24.36 -23.80 -0.11
N PHE A 372 -24.13 -23.20 -1.27
CA PHE A 372 -24.60 -21.83 -1.58
C PHE A 372 -26.12 -21.76 -1.78
N GLY A 373 -26.75 -22.91 -2.01
CA GLY A 373 -28.17 -23.09 -2.25
C GLY A 373 -28.43 -24.48 -2.80
N THR A 374 -29.62 -24.67 -3.35
CA THR A 374 -30.00 -25.89 -4.07
C THR A 374 -30.37 -25.56 -5.50
N ASP A 375 -30.01 -26.42 -6.45
CA ASP A 375 -30.45 -26.27 -7.83
C ASP A 375 -31.93 -26.62 -8.01
N ALA A 376 -32.43 -26.52 -9.25
CA ALA A 376 -33.83 -26.84 -9.58
C ALA A 376 -34.23 -28.30 -9.28
N SER A 377 -33.26 -29.21 -9.11
CA SER A 377 -33.48 -30.61 -8.74
C SER A 377 -33.37 -30.88 -7.24
N GLY A 378 -33.06 -29.85 -6.44
CA GLY A 378 -32.84 -29.97 -5.00
C GLY A 378 -31.41 -30.42 -4.62
N LYS A 379 -30.48 -30.52 -5.57
CA LYS A 379 -29.08 -30.89 -5.30
C LYS A 379 -28.36 -29.68 -4.68
N PRO A 380 -27.56 -29.87 -3.61
CA PRO A 380 -26.70 -28.80 -3.07
C PRO A 380 -25.74 -28.25 -4.12
N ILE A 381 -25.66 -26.93 -4.23
CA ILE A 381 -24.70 -26.23 -5.07
C ILE A 381 -23.48 -25.87 -4.22
N THR A 382 -22.32 -26.43 -4.55
CA THR A 382 -21.07 -26.23 -3.82
C THR A 382 -20.08 -25.39 -4.64
N LEU A 383 -18.94 -25.00 -4.05
CA LEU A 383 -17.91 -24.26 -4.77
C LEU A 383 -17.42 -25.03 -6.00
N LYS A 384 -17.37 -26.37 -5.93
CA LYS A 384 -16.96 -27.23 -7.05
C LYS A 384 -17.89 -27.12 -8.26
N ASP A 385 -19.18 -26.90 -8.04
CA ASP A 385 -20.15 -26.72 -9.12
C ASP A 385 -20.04 -25.32 -9.77
N LEU A 386 -19.43 -24.35 -9.07
CA LEU A 386 -19.27 -22.97 -9.53
C LEU A 386 -17.90 -22.69 -10.15
N TRP A 387 -16.85 -23.35 -9.67
CA TRP A 387 -15.46 -23.05 -10.01
C TRP A 387 -15.14 -23.44 -11.46
N PRO A 388 -14.66 -22.50 -12.30
CA PRO A 388 -14.29 -22.80 -13.68
C PRO A 388 -13.03 -23.68 -13.78
N THR A 389 -12.92 -24.48 -14.83
CA THR A 389 -11.68 -25.24 -15.10
C THR A 389 -10.62 -24.34 -15.72
N ASP A 390 -9.36 -24.74 -15.59
CA ASP A 390 -8.23 -23.98 -16.15
C ASP A 390 -8.30 -23.91 -17.68
N GLU A 391 -8.73 -24.99 -18.33
CA GLU A 391 -8.90 -25.07 -19.78
C GLU A 391 -9.98 -24.11 -20.28
N GLU A 392 -11.09 -23.98 -19.53
CA GLU A 392 -12.15 -23.02 -19.87
C GLU A 392 -11.65 -21.58 -19.75
N ILE A 393 -10.95 -21.25 -18.67
CA ILE A 393 -10.40 -19.91 -18.47
C ILE A 393 -9.43 -19.57 -19.60
N ASP A 394 -8.49 -20.46 -19.90
CA ASP A 394 -7.43 -20.22 -20.89
C ASP A 394 -8.02 -20.12 -22.31
N ALA A 395 -9.05 -20.91 -22.63
CA ALA A 395 -9.77 -20.81 -23.90
C ALA A 395 -10.48 -19.46 -24.07
N ILE A 396 -11.14 -18.95 -23.01
CA ILE A 396 -11.78 -17.64 -23.03
C ILE A 396 -10.75 -16.51 -23.11
N VAL A 397 -9.68 -16.56 -22.32
CA VAL A 397 -8.58 -15.56 -22.39
C VAL A 397 -8.07 -15.46 -23.82
N LYS A 398 -7.75 -16.60 -24.45
CA LYS A 398 -7.21 -16.64 -25.81
C LYS A 398 -8.16 -16.07 -26.86
N SER A 399 -9.48 -16.27 -26.71
CA SER A 399 -10.46 -15.82 -27.70
C SER A 399 -10.89 -14.36 -27.51
N SER A 400 -10.77 -13.81 -26.30
CA SER A 400 -11.39 -12.52 -25.95
C SER A 400 -10.42 -11.41 -25.53
N VAL A 401 -9.17 -11.71 -25.15
CA VAL A 401 -8.16 -10.69 -24.80
C VAL A 401 -7.28 -10.43 -26.02
N LYS A 402 -7.38 -9.23 -26.61
CA LYS A 402 -6.77 -8.93 -27.91
C LYS A 402 -6.04 -7.58 -27.94
N PRO A 403 -4.95 -7.42 -28.73
CA PRO A 403 -4.18 -6.18 -28.83
C PRO A 403 -5.00 -4.94 -29.17
N GLU A 404 -6.05 -5.09 -29.98
CA GLU A 404 -6.92 -3.99 -30.42
C GLU A 404 -7.59 -3.30 -29.23
N GLN A 405 -7.94 -4.04 -28.17
CA GLN A 405 -8.56 -3.48 -26.97
C GLN A 405 -7.61 -2.55 -26.22
N PHE A 406 -6.34 -2.95 -26.10
CA PHE A 406 -5.31 -2.12 -25.48
C PHE A 406 -5.04 -0.87 -26.33
N ASN A 407 -4.94 -1.02 -27.65
CA ASN A 407 -4.75 0.10 -28.57
C ASN A 407 -5.91 1.11 -28.52
N ASN A 408 -7.15 0.63 -28.52
CA ASN A 408 -8.36 1.47 -28.41
C ASN A 408 -8.40 2.29 -27.11
N VAL A 409 -7.76 1.81 -26.05
CA VAL A 409 -7.67 2.52 -24.77
C VAL A 409 -6.48 3.47 -24.76
N TYR A 410 -5.30 2.98 -25.13
CA TYR A 410 -4.04 3.66 -24.84
C TYR A 410 -3.57 4.63 -25.93
N ILE A 411 -3.88 4.38 -27.21
CA ILE A 411 -3.54 5.33 -28.26
C ILE A 411 -4.24 6.68 -28.00
N PRO A 412 -5.57 6.74 -27.77
CA PRO A 412 -6.24 8.01 -27.49
C PRO A 412 -5.84 8.62 -26.15
N MET A 413 -5.51 7.81 -25.14
CA MET A 413 -5.14 8.29 -23.80
C MET A 413 -3.79 9.02 -23.79
N PHE A 414 -2.84 8.58 -24.62
CA PHE A 414 -1.50 9.15 -24.71
C PHE A 414 -1.29 10.03 -25.96
N GLU A 415 -2.36 10.29 -26.73
CA GLU A 415 -2.32 11.19 -27.87
C GLU A 415 -1.94 12.60 -27.42
N LYS A 416 -0.82 13.13 -27.95
CA LYS A 416 -0.42 14.52 -27.74
C LYS A 416 -1.33 15.43 -28.55
N ARG A 417 -2.42 15.90 -27.95
CA ARG A 417 -3.23 16.98 -28.51
C ARG A 417 -2.43 18.28 -28.43
N ALA A 418 -2.35 19.03 -29.52
CA ALA A 418 -1.80 20.38 -29.47
C ALA A 418 -2.60 21.17 -28.42
N ALA A 419 -1.95 21.52 -27.31
CA ALA A 419 -2.60 22.27 -26.24
C ALA A 419 -3.13 23.60 -26.82
N ALA A 420 -4.29 24.04 -26.32
CA ALA A 420 -4.84 25.35 -26.65
C ALA A 420 -3.76 26.44 -26.46
N THR A 421 -3.73 27.38 -27.39
CA THR A 421 -2.79 28.50 -27.54
C THR A 421 -2.85 29.54 -26.41
N GLU A 422 -3.45 29.24 -25.27
CA GLU A 422 -3.56 30.17 -24.15
C GLU A 422 -2.24 30.24 -23.38
N ASN A 423 -1.76 31.46 -23.16
CA ASN A 423 -0.56 31.74 -22.39
C ASN A 423 -0.88 31.59 -20.89
N VAL A 424 -0.81 30.37 -20.38
CA VAL A 424 -1.06 30.06 -18.96
C VAL A 424 0.19 30.37 -18.14
N SER A 425 0.01 31.06 -17.00
CA SER A 425 1.10 31.30 -16.03
C SER A 425 1.70 29.99 -15.54
N ALA A 426 3.03 29.93 -15.43
CA ALA A 426 3.73 28.82 -14.78
C ALA A 426 3.56 28.82 -13.24
N LEU A 427 3.12 29.93 -12.66
CA LEU A 427 2.84 30.05 -11.23
C LEU A 427 1.38 29.67 -10.94
N TYR A 428 1.20 28.79 -9.96
CA TYR A 428 -0.12 28.36 -9.52
C TYR A 428 -0.84 29.49 -8.76
N ASP A 429 -2.06 29.81 -9.18
CA ASP A 429 -2.91 30.80 -8.53
C ASP A 429 -3.61 30.19 -7.29
N TRP A 430 -2.98 30.38 -6.12
CA TRP A 430 -3.45 29.80 -4.87
C TRP A 430 -4.78 30.40 -4.43
N ARG A 431 -5.77 29.54 -4.19
CA ARG A 431 -7.10 29.95 -3.74
C ARG A 431 -7.19 29.88 -2.20
N PRO A 432 -7.36 31.00 -1.48
CA PRO A 432 -7.31 31.01 -0.01
C PRO A 432 -8.32 30.08 0.68
N MET A 433 -9.51 29.94 0.11
CA MET A 433 -10.60 29.10 0.64
C MET A 433 -10.61 27.67 0.10
N SER A 434 -9.57 27.22 -0.64
CA SER A 434 -9.52 25.83 -1.09
C SER A 434 -9.28 24.89 0.08
N THR A 435 -10.09 23.83 0.16
CA THR A 435 -9.87 22.68 1.07
C THR A 435 -9.11 21.53 0.40
N TYR A 436 -8.69 21.70 -0.85
CA TYR A 436 -8.01 20.65 -1.62
C TYR A 436 -6.56 21.00 -1.98
N ILE A 437 -6.28 22.26 -2.36
CA ILE A 437 -4.95 22.69 -2.80
C ILE A 437 -4.59 23.98 -2.09
N ARG A 438 -3.58 23.93 -1.22
CA ARG A 438 -3.10 25.06 -0.42
C ARG A 438 -1.58 25.14 -0.48
N ARG A 439 -1.05 26.37 -0.48
CA ARG A 439 0.39 26.60 -0.41
C ARG A 439 0.92 26.01 0.91
N PRO A 440 1.87 25.07 0.88
CA PRO A 440 2.41 24.47 2.10
C PRO A 440 3.37 25.44 2.82
N PRO A 441 3.51 25.34 4.16
CA PRO A 441 4.24 26.30 4.98
C PRO A 441 5.76 26.04 5.04
N TYR A 442 6.29 25.07 4.27
CA TYR A 442 7.68 24.60 4.38
C TYR A 442 8.74 25.70 4.20
N TRP A 443 8.37 26.77 3.51
CA TRP A 443 9.22 27.90 3.14
C TRP A 443 8.90 29.19 3.89
N ASP A 444 7.87 29.17 4.72
CA ASP A 444 7.45 30.35 5.44
C ASP A 444 8.52 30.70 6.49
N LYS A 445 8.74 32.00 6.69
CA LYS A 445 9.75 32.52 7.62
C LYS A 445 9.20 32.75 9.03
N GLU A 446 7.88 32.68 9.17
CA GLU A 446 7.15 32.91 10.42
C GLU A 446 5.86 32.09 10.38
N GLY A 447 5.23 31.90 11.54
CA GLY A 447 3.96 31.19 11.66
C GLY A 447 4.08 29.71 11.98
N GLN A 448 2.93 29.06 12.16
CA GLN A 448 2.84 27.63 12.48
C GLN A 448 3.24 26.78 11.26
N GLY A 449 4.04 25.74 11.49
CA GLY A 449 4.52 24.85 10.42
C GLY A 449 5.63 25.44 9.54
N ALA A 450 6.12 26.65 9.84
CA ALA A 450 7.24 27.31 9.18
C ALA A 450 8.56 26.59 9.48
N LEU A 451 8.87 25.55 8.69
CA LEU A 451 10.03 24.68 8.91
C LEU A 451 11.36 25.43 8.73
N ALA A 452 11.41 26.40 7.83
CA ALA A 452 12.61 27.20 7.58
C ALA A 452 12.92 28.20 8.72
N ALA A 453 11.92 28.56 9.53
CA ALA A 453 12.06 29.54 10.61
C ALA A 453 12.55 28.93 11.93
N ASN A 454 12.29 27.63 12.13
CA ASN A 454 12.50 26.94 13.41
C ASN A 454 13.48 25.78 13.20
N PRO A 455 14.80 26.02 13.32
CA PRO A 455 15.80 24.97 13.18
C PRO A 455 15.64 23.93 14.29
N ARG A 456 16.01 22.69 13.97
CA ARG A 456 15.97 21.58 14.92
C ARG A 456 16.99 21.81 16.03
N THR A 457 16.57 21.57 17.27
CA THR A 457 17.41 21.70 18.45
C THR A 457 17.98 20.35 18.88
N LEU A 458 17.23 19.27 18.67
CA LEU A 458 17.46 17.94 19.22
C LEU A 458 17.67 17.96 20.74
N ALA A 459 17.05 18.92 21.44
CA ALA A 459 17.18 19.11 22.87
C ALA A 459 15.84 19.49 23.51
N GLY A 460 15.63 19.08 24.76
CA GLY A 460 14.41 19.33 25.53
C GLY A 460 13.16 18.76 24.88
N MET A 461 13.30 17.71 24.07
CA MET A 461 12.19 17.15 23.30
C MET A 461 11.21 16.41 24.22
N ARG A 462 9.91 16.57 23.96
CA ARG A 462 8.84 15.81 24.64
C ARG A 462 8.28 14.73 23.73
N PRO A 463 7.94 13.55 24.27
CA PRO A 463 7.34 12.51 23.46
C PRO A 463 5.93 12.91 23.05
N LEU A 464 5.66 12.95 21.74
CA LEU A 464 4.29 13.05 21.23
C LEU A 464 3.55 11.72 21.39
N ALA A 465 4.28 10.62 21.22
CA ALA A 465 3.77 9.27 21.37
C ALA A 465 4.88 8.28 21.77
N VAL A 466 4.49 7.28 22.57
CA VAL A 466 5.25 6.04 22.77
C VAL A 466 4.43 4.92 22.15
N LEU A 467 4.99 4.27 21.13
CA LEU A 467 4.25 3.36 20.25
C LEU A 467 4.84 1.96 20.30
N GLY A 468 3.97 0.98 20.06
CA GLY A 468 4.34 -0.42 19.96
C GLY A 468 5.09 -0.78 18.67
N ASP A 469 5.17 -2.08 18.42
CA ASP A 469 5.67 -2.61 17.15
C ASP A 469 4.63 -2.43 16.03
N ASN A 470 5.06 -2.63 14.79
CA ASN A 470 4.19 -2.78 13.62
C ASN A 470 3.32 -1.55 13.30
N ILE A 471 3.75 -0.35 13.69
CA ILE A 471 3.04 0.89 13.35
C ILE A 471 3.07 1.14 11.84
N THR A 472 1.92 0.95 11.19
CA THR A 472 1.77 1.17 9.75
C THR A 472 1.65 2.66 9.39
N THR A 473 1.95 3.05 8.14
CA THR A 473 1.69 4.42 7.67
C THR A 473 0.20 4.78 7.62
N ASP A 474 -0.71 3.80 7.70
CA ASP A 474 -2.15 4.03 7.91
C ASP A 474 -2.48 4.41 9.36
N HIS A 475 -1.66 4.00 10.35
CA HIS A 475 -1.77 4.55 11.71
C HIS A 475 -1.25 5.99 11.77
N LEU A 476 -0.15 6.28 11.06
CA LEU A 476 0.51 7.60 11.06
C LEU A 476 -0.28 8.66 10.29
N SER A 477 -0.87 8.28 9.16
CA SER A 477 -1.61 9.19 8.27
C SER A 477 -2.64 8.36 7.49
N PRO A 478 -3.85 8.13 8.02
CA PRO A 478 -4.89 7.32 7.37
C PRO A 478 -5.29 7.92 6.02
N SER A 479 -5.88 7.09 5.14
CA SER A 479 -6.34 7.52 3.81
C SER A 479 -7.81 7.26 3.54
N ASN A 480 -8.53 6.74 4.53
CA ASN A 480 -9.95 6.38 4.45
C ASN A 480 -10.85 7.63 4.54
N ALA A 481 -12.17 7.39 4.59
CA ALA A 481 -13.18 8.43 4.69
C ALA A 481 -12.97 9.32 5.94
N ILE A 482 -13.20 10.63 5.79
CA ILE A 482 -13.15 11.58 6.91
C ILE A 482 -14.50 11.56 7.62
N LEU A 483 -14.50 11.16 8.89
CA LEU A 483 -15.71 11.16 9.72
C LEU A 483 -15.97 12.56 10.30
N PRO A 484 -17.24 12.98 10.48
CA PRO A 484 -17.57 14.26 11.11
C PRO A 484 -16.98 14.46 12.50
N SER A 485 -16.88 13.38 13.28
CA SER A 485 -16.32 13.38 14.63
C SER A 485 -14.78 13.45 14.68
N SER A 486 -14.11 13.45 13.52
CA SER A 486 -12.65 13.59 13.46
C SER A 486 -12.23 15.06 13.45
N ALA A 487 -10.99 15.35 13.83
CA ALA A 487 -10.44 16.70 13.81
C ALA A 487 -10.49 17.34 12.41
N ALA A 488 -10.27 16.52 11.37
CA ALA A 488 -10.40 16.96 9.99
C ALA A 488 -11.87 17.22 9.60
N GLY A 489 -12.81 16.38 10.03
CA GLY A 489 -14.24 16.59 9.81
C GLY A 489 -14.74 17.89 10.43
N GLU A 490 -14.37 18.16 11.68
CA GLU A 490 -14.67 19.43 12.37
C GLU A 490 -14.08 20.64 11.63
N TYR A 491 -12.85 20.51 11.11
CA TYR A 491 -12.23 21.57 10.30
C TYR A 491 -12.96 21.80 8.99
N LEU A 492 -13.31 20.74 8.26
CA LEU A 492 -14.03 20.85 6.98
C LEU A 492 -15.44 21.42 7.19
N ALA A 493 -16.13 21.04 8.26
CA ALA A 493 -17.40 21.65 8.67
C ALA A 493 -17.24 23.16 8.93
N LYS A 494 -16.18 23.56 9.67
CA LYS A 494 -15.85 24.98 9.92
C LYS A 494 -15.55 25.74 8.63
N MET A 495 -15.00 25.07 7.62
CA MET A 495 -14.77 25.61 6.28
C MET A 495 -16.04 25.67 5.41
N GLY A 496 -17.18 25.16 5.90
CA GLY A 496 -18.48 25.21 5.24
C GLY A 496 -18.76 24.08 4.26
N LEU A 497 -18.01 22.97 4.32
CA LEU A 497 -18.29 21.80 3.49
C LEU A 497 -19.41 20.95 4.10
N PRO A 498 -20.34 20.42 3.28
CA PRO A 498 -21.26 19.38 3.74
C PRO A 498 -20.52 18.04 3.90
N GLU A 499 -21.08 17.14 4.71
CA GLU A 499 -20.44 15.87 5.09
C GLU A 499 -20.17 14.97 3.88
N GLU A 500 -21.09 14.93 2.91
CA GLU A 500 -20.94 14.16 1.67
C GLU A 500 -19.70 14.57 0.86
N ASP A 501 -19.21 15.80 1.05
CA ASP A 501 -18.04 16.36 0.37
C ASP A 501 -16.75 16.27 1.21
N PHE A 502 -16.80 15.74 2.44
CA PHE A 502 -15.60 15.50 3.25
C PHE A 502 -14.66 14.48 2.61
N ASN A 503 -15.21 13.59 1.78
CA ASN A 503 -14.43 12.67 0.97
C ASN A 503 -13.47 11.83 1.86
N SER A 504 -12.17 11.77 1.53
CA SER A 504 -11.20 10.96 2.25
C SER A 504 -9.93 11.74 2.59
N TYR A 505 -9.18 11.30 3.59
CA TYR A 505 -7.88 11.90 3.90
C TYR A 505 -6.92 11.87 2.70
N ALA A 506 -7.06 10.88 1.80
CA ALA A 506 -6.27 10.79 0.58
C ALA A 506 -6.49 11.97 -0.37
N THR A 507 -7.74 12.42 -0.53
CA THR A 507 -8.12 13.46 -1.48
C THR A 507 -7.73 14.86 -1.00
N HIS A 508 -7.55 15.03 0.32
CA HIS A 508 -7.14 16.28 0.95
C HIS A 508 -5.61 16.46 1.10
N ARG A 509 -4.79 15.58 0.53
CA ARG A 509 -3.31 15.65 0.65
C ARG A 509 -2.68 16.93 0.08
N GLY A 510 -3.39 17.67 -0.75
CA GLY A 510 -2.94 18.98 -1.25
C GLY A 510 -3.25 20.14 -0.31
N ASP A 511 -4.03 19.93 0.76
CA ASP A 511 -4.32 20.91 1.80
C ASP A 511 -3.68 20.47 3.12
N HIS A 512 -2.59 21.14 3.50
CA HIS A 512 -1.86 20.79 4.70
C HIS A 512 -2.69 20.97 5.98
N LEU A 513 -3.67 21.88 6.00
CA LEU A 513 -4.51 22.09 7.20
C LEU A 513 -5.41 20.89 7.47
N THR A 514 -6.05 20.34 6.44
CA THR A 514 -6.83 19.11 6.57
C THR A 514 -5.93 17.89 6.80
N ALA A 515 -4.86 17.74 6.00
CA ALA A 515 -4.03 16.54 6.03
C ALA A 515 -3.22 16.40 7.34
N GLN A 516 -2.78 17.49 7.95
CA GLN A 516 -2.05 17.45 9.22
C GLN A 516 -2.95 17.00 10.39
N ARG A 517 -4.26 17.26 10.32
CA ARG A 517 -5.27 16.74 11.26
C ARG A 517 -5.48 15.23 11.15
N ALA A 518 -4.99 14.61 10.09
CA ALA A 518 -4.96 13.15 9.94
C ALA A 518 -3.78 12.51 10.68
N THR A 519 -2.78 13.29 11.11
CA THR A 519 -1.59 12.75 11.77
C THR A 519 -2.00 11.98 13.02
N PHE A 520 -1.70 10.68 13.05
CA PHE A 520 -2.08 9.75 14.13
C PHE A 520 -3.61 9.66 14.37
N ALA A 521 -4.43 9.96 13.37
CA ALA A 521 -5.89 9.99 13.50
C ALA A 521 -6.58 8.61 13.43
N ASN A 522 -5.82 7.53 13.29
CA ASN A 522 -6.38 6.19 13.14
C ASN A 522 -7.05 5.71 14.45
N PRO A 523 -8.30 5.21 14.41
CA PRO A 523 -9.02 4.75 15.61
C PRO A 523 -8.41 3.52 16.29
N THR A 524 -7.53 2.78 15.60
CA THR A 524 -6.86 1.58 16.16
C THR A 524 -5.47 1.88 16.71
N LEU A 525 -4.99 3.13 16.62
CA LEU A 525 -3.68 3.52 17.15
C LEU A 525 -3.62 3.24 18.65
N LYS A 526 -2.52 2.64 19.12
CA LYS A 526 -2.27 2.34 20.53
C LYS A 526 -1.06 3.14 21.00
N ASN A 527 -1.33 4.30 21.61
CA ASN A 527 -0.30 5.11 22.26
C ASN A 527 -0.12 4.63 23.70
N GLU A 528 1.04 4.05 24.02
CA GLU A 528 1.34 3.45 25.33
C GLU A 528 1.35 4.47 26.48
N MET A 529 1.38 5.77 26.15
CA MET A 529 1.17 6.88 27.10
C MET A 529 -0.29 6.99 27.58
N VAL A 530 -1.26 6.42 26.86
CA VAL A 530 -2.69 6.55 27.16
C VAL A 530 -3.22 5.22 27.66
N ARG A 531 -3.45 5.15 28.97
CA ARG A 531 -3.92 3.93 29.66
C ARG A 531 -5.27 4.17 30.33
N ASP A 532 -6.08 3.11 30.41
CA ASP A 532 -7.32 3.11 31.17
C ASP A 532 -7.07 2.92 32.68
N ALA A 533 -8.14 2.91 33.48
CA ALA A 533 -8.06 2.73 34.93
C ALA A 533 -7.49 1.37 35.36
N HIS A 534 -7.43 0.39 34.46
CA HIS A 534 -6.86 -0.94 34.67
C HIS A 534 -5.43 -1.06 34.14
N GLY A 535 -4.86 0.02 33.59
CA GLY A 535 -3.50 0.06 33.06
C GLY A 535 -3.35 -0.43 31.61
N ALA A 536 -4.45 -0.81 30.95
CA ALA A 536 -4.43 -1.26 29.56
C ALA A 536 -4.35 -0.06 28.61
N VAL A 537 -3.62 -0.21 27.49
CA VAL A 537 -3.47 0.85 26.48
C VAL A 537 -4.80 1.06 25.77
N LYS A 538 -5.30 2.31 25.77
CA LYS A 538 -6.56 2.65 25.12
C LYS A 538 -6.34 2.88 23.63
N PRO A 539 -7.04 2.15 22.74
CA PRO A 539 -6.97 2.43 21.31
C PRO A 539 -7.66 3.76 20.97
N GLY A 540 -7.13 4.47 19.98
CA GLY A 540 -7.70 5.69 19.44
C GLY A 540 -6.66 6.74 19.06
N SER A 541 -7.14 7.78 18.39
CA SER A 541 -6.40 9.03 18.13
C SER A 541 -6.23 9.84 19.42
N LEU A 542 -5.42 9.33 20.35
CA LEU A 542 -5.26 9.86 21.70
C LEU A 542 -3.78 10.10 22.03
N ALA A 543 -3.53 11.15 22.82
CA ALA A 543 -2.24 11.46 23.40
C ALA A 543 -2.39 11.93 24.85
N ARG A 544 -1.30 11.86 25.62
CA ARG A 544 -1.23 12.45 26.95
C ARG A 544 -0.37 13.71 26.86
N LEU A 545 -0.97 14.87 27.15
CA LEU A 545 -0.29 16.16 27.14
C LEU A 545 0.63 16.24 28.37
N GLU A 546 1.91 16.53 28.13
CA GLU A 546 2.93 16.62 29.16
C GLU A 546 3.46 18.07 29.26
N PRO A 547 3.71 18.58 30.48
CA PRO A 547 3.76 17.87 31.77
C PRO A 547 2.40 17.73 32.50
N GLU A 548 1.29 18.13 31.90
CA GLU A 548 -0.03 18.17 32.55
C GLU A 548 -0.61 16.79 32.90
N GLY A 549 -0.18 15.73 32.22
CA GLY A 549 -0.72 14.37 32.37
C GLY A 549 -2.15 14.20 31.83
N GLN A 550 -2.67 15.18 31.09
CA GLN A 550 -4.05 15.16 30.60
C GLN A 550 -4.18 14.35 29.30
N VAL A 551 -5.08 13.37 29.28
CA VAL A 551 -5.42 12.64 28.04
C VAL A 551 -6.35 13.50 27.19
N VAL A 552 -5.95 13.75 25.95
CA VAL A 552 -6.69 14.52 24.94
C VAL A 552 -6.69 13.78 23.60
N ARG A 553 -7.51 14.23 22.64
CA ARG A 553 -7.39 13.76 21.27
C ARG A 553 -6.05 14.24 20.69
N MET A 554 -5.46 13.42 19.82
CA MET A 554 -4.10 13.61 19.33
C MET A 554 -3.90 14.97 18.65
N TRP A 555 -4.90 15.45 17.90
CA TRP A 555 -4.82 16.74 17.23
C TRP A 555 -4.70 17.89 18.23
N GLU A 556 -5.45 17.87 19.34
CA GLU A 556 -5.38 18.90 20.38
C GLU A 556 -4.00 18.91 21.06
N ALA A 557 -3.39 17.74 21.28
CA ALA A 557 -2.02 17.66 21.77
C ALA A 557 -1.04 18.29 20.79
N ILE A 558 -1.17 17.96 19.49
CA ILE A 558 -0.34 18.54 18.42
C ILE A 558 -0.50 20.06 18.37
N GLU A 559 -1.73 20.56 18.33
CA GLU A 559 -2.04 21.99 18.28
C GLU A 559 -1.45 22.74 19.49
N THR A 560 -1.62 22.18 20.68
CA THR A 560 -1.05 22.72 21.93
C THR A 560 0.47 22.78 21.87
N TYR A 561 1.15 21.72 21.41
CA TYR A 561 2.61 21.73 21.30
C TYR A 561 3.14 22.64 20.19
N MET A 562 2.39 22.80 19.09
CA MET A 562 2.70 23.76 18.04
C MET A 562 2.64 25.20 18.58
N GLU A 563 1.64 25.54 19.40
CA GLU A 563 1.55 26.83 20.08
C GLU A 563 2.70 27.07 21.06
N ARG A 564 3.08 26.04 21.83
CA ARG A 564 4.22 26.07 22.76
C ARG A 564 5.57 26.15 22.04
N LYS A 565 5.62 25.91 20.72
CA LYS A 565 6.86 25.69 19.97
C LYS A 565 7.74 24.61 20.61
N GLN A 566 7.11 23.56 21.13
CA GLN A 566 7.78 22.48 21.84
C GLN A 566 8.47 21.55 20.82
N PRO A 567 9.79 21.30 20.93
CA PRO A 567 10.45 20.22 20.20
C PRO A 567 9.86 18.87 20.62
N LEU A 568 9.54 18.00 19.65
CA LEU A 568 8.92 16.70 19.94
C LEU A 568 9.79 15.53 19.45
N ILE A 569 9.56 14.38 20.07
CA ILE A 569 10.13 13.08 19.70
C ILE A 569 9.02 12.02 19.60
N VAL A 570 9.22 10.97 18.82
CA VAL A 570 8.41 9.74 18.88
C VAL A 570 9.30 8.58 19.27
N ILE A 571 8.83 7.76 20.21
CA ILE A 571 9.46 6.49 20.58
C ILE A 571 8.59 5.36 20.02
N ALA A 572 9.18 4.38 19.35
CA ALA A 572 8.44 3.27 18.73
C ALA A 572 9.13 1.92 18.90
N GLY A 573 8.37 0.84 18.64
CA GLY A 573 8.90 -0.52 18.57
C GLY A 573 9.50 -0.88 17.22
N ALA A 574 9.43 -2.16 16.87
CA ALA A 574 9.93 -2.69 15.60
C ALA A 574 9.03 -2.33 14.41
N ASP A 575 9.58 -2.35 13.19
CA ASP A 575 8.86 -2.16 11.92
C ASP A 575 8.04 -0.86 11.84
N TYR A 576 8.57 0.24 12.39
CA TYR A 576 7.92 1.54 12.38
C TYR A 576 7.82 2.10 10.96
N GLY A 577 6.60 2.45 10.55
CA GLY A 577 6.28 3.01 9.24
C GLY A 577 6.01 1.99 8.14
N GLN A 578 5.57 0.78 8.47
CA GLN A 578 5.28 -0.24 7.45
C GLN A 578 4.10 0.11 6.53
N GLY A 579 4.15 -0.37 5.29
CA GLY A 579 3.04 -0.28 4.34
C GLY A 579 3.23 0.78 3.25
N SER A 580 2.35 1.78 3.20
CA SER A 580 2.24 2.72 2.06
C SER A 580 3.38 3.73 2.02
N SER A 581 3.81 4.09 0.80
CA SER A 581 4.88 5.06 0.55
C SER A 581 4.54 6.53 0.87
N ARG A 582 3.34 6.80 1.39
CA ARG A 582 2.81 8.16 1.60
C ARG A 582 3.77 9.01 2.43
N ASP A 583 4.19 10.13 1.86
CA ASP A 583 5.08 11.08 2.53
C ASP A 583 4.36 11.91 3.61
N TRP A 584 3.03 11.98 3.58
CA TRP A 584 2.21 12.58 4.64
C TRP A 584 2.41 11.92 6.01
N ALA A 585 2.79 10.64 6.03
CA ALA A 585 3.20 9.96 7.25
C ALA A 585 4.52 10.51 7.84
N ALA A 586 5.28 11.31 7.11
CA ALA A 586 6.44 12.07 7.61
C ALA A 586 6.15 13.58 7.71
N LYS A 587 5.46 14.16 6.71
CA LYS A 587 5.06 15.58 6.69
C LYS A 587 4.22 15.94 7.91
N GLY A 588 3.20 15.13 8.23
CA GLY A 588 2.32 15.36 9.37
C GLY A 588 3.08 15.40 10.70
N VAL A 589 3.96 14.42 10.91
CA VAL A 589 4.80 14.29 12.12
C VAL A 589 5.79 15.46 12.24
N ARG A 590 6.45 15.82 11.13
CA ARG A 590 7.38 16.96 11.11
C ARG A 590 6.65 18.28 11.39
N LEU A 591 5.50 18.51 10.75
CA LEU A 591 4.71 19.72 10.94
C LEU A 591 4.11 19.80 12.35
N ALA A 592 3.89 18.67 13.04
CA ALA A 592 3.52 18.63 14.45
C ALA A 592 4.65 19.09 15.39
N GLY A 593 5.89 19.17 14.91
CA GLY A 593 7.06 19.59 15.70
C GLY A 593 8.03 18.47 16.05
N VAL A 594 7.83 17.25 15.51
CA VAL A 594 8.75 16.13 15.77
C VAL A 594 10.06 16.35 15.03
N GLU A 595 11.17 16.29 15.78
CA GLU A 595 12.53 16.48 15.27
C GLU A 595 13.29 15.15 15.13
N ALA A 596 12.98 14.17 15.98
CA ALA A 596 13.59 12.85 15.97
C ALA A 596 12.56 11.74 16.22
N ILE A 597 12.85 10.54 15.71
CA ILE A 597 12.13 9.32 16.03
C ILE A 597 13.14 8.27 16.46
N VAL A 598 12.92 7.63 17.60
CA VAL A 598 13.75 6.51 18.08
C VAL A 598 12.91 5.24 18.07
N ALA A 599 13.29 4.25 17.26
CA ALA A 599 12.55 3.00 17.08
C ALA A 599 13.47 1.78 17.24
N GLU A 600 12.89 0.58 17.39
CA GLU A 600 13.66 -0.67 17.30
C GLU A 600 13.99 -1.03 15.84
N GLY A 601 13.22 -0.49 14.88
CA GLY A 601 13.50 -0.61 13.45
C GLY A 601 12.56 0.25 12.60
N PHE A 602 12.99 0.57 11.38
CA PHE A 602 12.22 1.35 10.41
C PHE A 602 12.01 0.60 9.11
N GLU A 603 10.83 0.79 8.53
CA GLU A 603 10.58 0.41 7.15
C GLU A 603 11.17 1.41 6.15
N ARG A 604 11.72 0.88 5.04
CA ARG A 604 12.68 1.60 4.19
C ARG A 604 12.16 2.94 3.68
N ILE A 605 10.97 2.94 3.06
CA ILE A 605 10.40 4.15 2.43
C ILE A 605 10.07 5.20 3.48
N HIS A 606 9.53 4.77 4.63
CA HIS A 606 9.17 5.72 5.68
C HIS A 606 10.40 6.41 6.27
N ARG A 607 11.49 5.65 6.51
CA ARG A 607 12.78 6.22 6.93
C ARG A 607 13.26 7.31 5.97
N THR A 608 13.24 7.05 4.65
CA THR A 608 13.65 8.04 3.65
C THR A 608 12.72 9.26 3.66
N ASN A 609 11.41 9.08 3.83
CA ASN A 609 10.47 10.20 3.93
C ASN A 609 10.72 11.08 5.17
N LEU A 610 11.08 10.48 6.31
CA LEU A 610 11.46 11.21 7.52
C LEU A 610 12.67 12.11 7.25
N ILE A 611 13.72 11.56 6.63
CA ILE A 611 14.93 12.30 6.25
C ILE A 611 14.59 13.42 5.27
N GLY A 612 13.74 13.15 4.28
CA GLY A 612 13.28 14.15 3.30
C GLY A 612 12.53 15.33 3.94
N MET A 613 11.85 15.12 5.06
CA MET A 613 11.24 16.18 5.87
C MET A 613 12.15 16.71 6.99
N GLY A 614 13.37 16.18 7.09
CA GLY A 614 14.34 16.60 8.08
C GLY A 614 14.09 16.07 9.49
N VAL A 615 13.34 14.99 9.66
CA VAL A 615 13.22 14.26 10.94
C VAL A 615 14.38 13.27 11.04
N LEU A 616 15.04 13.18 12.21
CA LEU A 616 16.18 12.28 12.42
C LEU A 616 15.70 10.87 12.83
N PRO A 617 15.84 9.84 11.97
CA PRO A 617 15.56 8.46 12.38
C PRO A 617 16.73 7.89 13.18
N LEU A 618 16.43 7.34 14.35
CA LEU A 618 17.39 6.74 15.30
C LEU A 618 16.92 5.34 15.68
N GLU A 619 17.85 4.40 15.72
CA GLU A 619 17.53 3.00 16.04
C GLU A 619 18.15 2.60 17.37
N PHE A 620 17.37 2.00 18.26
CA PHE A 620 17.91 1.41 19.49
C PHE A 620 18.94 0.32 19.15
N LYS A 621 19.93 0.13 20.03
CA LYS A 621 20.86 -1.00 19.92
C LYS A 621 20.14 -2.32 20.23
N PRO A 622 20.59 -3.46 19.68
CA PRO A 622 19.98 -4.75 19.94
C PRO A 622 19.83 -5.03 21.45
N GLY A 623 18.63 -5.44 21.87
CA GLY A 623 18.30 -5.74 23.26
C GLY A 623 17.94 -4.51 24.11
N VAL A 624 17.96 -3.29 23.56
CA VAL A 624 17.49 -2.07 24.20
C VAL A 624 16.22 -1.61 23.50
N ASN A 625 15.19 -1.26 24.25
CA ASN A 625 13.97 -0.65 23.75
C ASN A 625 13.22 0.13 24.82
N ARG A 626 12.05 0.69 24.45
CA ARG A 626 11.17 1.46 25.33
C ARG A 626 10.77 0.69 26.60
N LEU A 627 10.61 -0.63 26.52
CA LEU A 627 10.22 -1.47 27.65
C LEU A 627 11.41 -1.71 28.59
N THR A 628 12.59 -2.04 28.06
CA THR A 628 13.79 -2.25 28.89
C THR A 628 14.24 -0.97 29.60
N LEU A 629 13.94 0.19 29.01
CA LEU A 629 14.24 1.50 29.57
C LEU A 629 13.13 2.04 30.50
N ASN A 630 11.98 1.34 30.57
CA ASN A 630 10.77 1.73 31.30
C ASN A 630 10.26 3.14 30.91
N LEU A 631 10.25 3.45 29.62
CA LEU A 631 9.79 4.75 29.12
C LEU A 631 8.26 4.83 29.21
N ASP A 632 7.74 5.83 29.92
CA ASP A 632 6.29 6.02 30.11
C ASP A 632 5.75 7.30 29.45
N GLY A 633 6.64 8.10 28.87
CA GLY A 633 6.35 9.34 28.17
C GLY A 633 6.40 10.60 29.04
N THR A 634 6.73 10.48 30.33
CA THR A 634 6.92 11.65 31.22
C THR A 634 8.29 12.31 31.09
N GLU A 635 9.23 11.64 30.42
CA GLU A 635 10.61 12.08 30.26
C GLU A 635 10.77 13.19 29.22
N THR A 636 11.92 13.86 29.24
CA THR A 636 12.38 14.71 28.13
C THR A 636 13.67 14.16 27.52
N TYR A 637 13.93 14.48 26.26
CA TYR A 637 14.95 13.81 25.47
C TYR A 637 15.88 14.79 24.75
N ASP A 638 17.19 14.50 24.77
CA ASP A 638 18.20 15.13 23.90
C ASP A 638 18.87 14.09 23.01
N VAL A 639 19.41 14.50 21.86
CA VAL A 639 20.24 13.65 21.00
C VAL A 639 21.58 14.33 20.75
N VAL A 640 22.66 13.68 21.18
CA VAL A 640 24.03 14.21 21.14
C VAL A 640 24.93 13.32 20.28
N GLY A 641 25.77 13.96 19.46
CA GLY A 641 26.81 13.30 18.68
C GLY A 641 26.93 13.85 17.26
N GLU A 642 28.01 13.49 16.57
CA GLU A 642 28.25 13.89 15.19
C GLU A 642 27.48 12.98 14.22
N ARG A 643 26.64 13.58 13.37
CA ARG A 643 25.80 12.86 12.42
C ARG A 643 26.64 12.47 11.19
N LYS A 644 27.20 11.26 11.24
CA LYS A 644 27.79 10.56 10.10
C LYS A 644 26.92 9.37 9.70
N PRO A 645 27.07 8.82 8.47
CA PRO A 645 26.30 7.68 8.06
C PRO A 645 26.43 6.53 9.07
N ARG A 646 25.32 6.07 9.63
CA ARG A 646 25.24 4.96 10.62
C ARG A 646 26.05 5.15 11.90
N ALA A 647 26.42 6.38 12.25
CA ALA A 647 27.17 6.66 13.47
C ALA A 647 26.38 6.34 14.73
N ASP A 648 27.11 6.04 15.81
CA ASP A 648 26.54 5.91 17.13
C ASP A 648 26.36 7.31 17.74
N LEU A 649 25.10 7.63 18.06
CA LEU A 649 24.71 8.84 18.78
C LEU A 649 24.25 8.45 20.19
N THR A 650 24.07 9.46 21.05
CA THR A 650 23.57 9.27 22.40
C THR A 650 22.19 9.89 22.52
N LEU A 651 21.18 9.08 22.83
CA LEU A 651 19.88 9.54 23.32
C LEU A 651 20.00 9.78 24.83
N VAL A 652 19.84 11.02 25.27
CA VAL A 652 19.84 11.38 26.69
C VAL A 652 18.40 11.44 27.16
N VAL A 653 18.03 10.58 28.10
CA VAL A 653 16.69 10.48 28.67
C VAL A 653 16.71 11.13 30.06
N HIS A 654 15.99 12.23 30.21
CA HIS A 654 15.83 12.95 31.47
C HIS A 654 14.51 12.57 32.13
N ARG A 655 14.60 11.83 33.23
CA ARG A 655 13.43 11.37 33.98
C ARG A 655 12.89 12.45 34.90
N LYS A 656 11.62 12.29 35.27
CA LYS A 656 10.90 13.24 36.14
C LYS A 656 11.47 13.31 37.56
N ASP A 657 12.11 12.25 38.04
CA ASP A 657 12.80 12.18 39.34
C ASP A 657 14.17 12.88 39.34
N GLY A 658 14.63 13.37 38.18
CA GLY A 658 15.93 14.02 37.98
C GLY A 658 17.03 13.08 37.49
N ASP A 659 16.79 11.76 37.44
CA ASP A 659 17.76 10.82 36.89
C ASP A 659 17.94 11.03 35.39
N THR A 660 19.17 10.83 34.92
CA THR A 660 19.49 10.89 33.49
C THR A 660 20.12 9.58 33.03
N VAL A 661 19.60 9.03 31.93
CA VAL A 661 20.12 7.82 31.30
C VAL A 661 20.64 8.17 29.91
N GLN A 662 21.86 7.74 29.61
CA GLN A 662 22.45 7.87 28.28
C GLN A 662 22.34 6.53 27.55
N VAL A 663 21.66 6.53 26.41
CA VAL A 663 21.37 5.33 25.63
C VAL A 663 22.07 5.45 24.27
N PRO A 664 22.97 4.52 23.91
CA PRO A 664 23.53 4.50 22.57
C PRO A 664 22.46 4.14 21.55
N VAL A 665 22.39 4.90 20.47
CA VAL A 665 21.45 4.69 19.35
C VAL A 665 22.20 4.80 18.02
N THR A 666 21.77 4.06 17.02
CA THR A 666 22.33 4.12 15.67
C THR A 666 21.64 5.24 14.88
N CYS A 667 22.39 6.18 14.32
CA CYS A 667 21.89 7.16 13.38
C CYS A 667 21.46 6.48 12.07
N ARG A 668 20.18 6.50 11.72
CA ARG A 668 19.68 5.84 10.50
C ARG A 668 19.73 6.72 9.25
N LEU A 669 20.69 7.64 9.20
CA LEU A 669 21.20 8.21 7.95
C LEU A 669 22.19 7.18 7.39
N ASP A 670 21.81 6.47 6.33
CA ASP A 670 22.52 5.31 5.79
C ASP A 670 23.56 5.71 4.73
N THR A 671 23.50 6.93 4.17
CA THR A 671 24.45 7.42 3.14
C THR A 671 24.91 8.85 3.41
N ALA A 672 26.02 9.26 2.78
CA ALA A 672 26.51 10.64 2.86
C ALA A 672 25.52 11.66 2.25
N GLU A 673 24.79 11.24 1.21
CA GLU A 673 23.73 12.07 0.60
C GLU A 673 22.60 12.32 1.59
N GLU A 674 22.17 11.30 2.33
CA GLU A 674 21.12 11.46 3.33
C GLU A 674 21.55 12.39 4.48
N VAL A 675 22.83 12.37 4.86
CA VAL A 675 23.40 13.35 5.80
C VAL A 675 23.29 14.76 5.22
N SER A 676 23.71 14.95 3.95
CA SER A 676 23.61 16.25 3.27
C SER A 676 22.16 16.78 3.20
N ILE A 677 21.20 15.91 2.87
CA ILE A 677 19.77 16.25 2.83
C ILE A 677 19.25 16.63 4.22
N TYR A 678 19.60 15.83 5.24
CA TYR A 678 19.17 16.09 6.60
C TYR A 678 19.71 17.43 7.11
N GLU A 679 21.01 17.69 6.97
CA GLU A 679 21.66 18.92 7.45
C GLU A 679 21.09 20.18 6.78
N ALA A 680 20.71 20.10 5.50
CA ALA A 680 20.06 21.21 4.79
C ALA A 680 18.64 21.55 5.32
N GLY A 681 18.04 20.69 6.14
CA GLY A 681 16.68 20.87 6.66
C GLY A 681 15.66 19.88 6.10
N GLY A 682 16.04 19.12 5.07
CA GLY A 682 15.16 18.25 4.29
C GLY A 682 15.45 18.39 2.78
N VAL A 683 14.79 17.58 1.97
CA VAL A 683 15.05 17.50 0.52
C VAL A 683 14.69 18.80 -0.21
N LEU A 684 13.62 19.46 0.24
CA LEU A 684 13.14 20.69 -0.37
C LEU A 684 14.17 21.80 -0.13
N GLN A 685 14.59 22.00 1.11
CA GLN A 685 15.61 22.98 1.47
C GLN A 685 16.93 22.69 0.75
N ARG A 686 17.33 21.40 0.67
CA ARG A 686 18.53 21.01 -0.08
C ARG A 686 18.46 21.41 -1.55
N PHE A 687 17.32 21.16 -2.19
CA PHE A 687 17.11 21.57 -3.57
C PHE A 687 17.21 23.09 -3.77
N ALA A 688 16.66 23.88 -2.85
CA ALA A 688 16.78 25.34 -2.94
C ALA A 688 18.23 25.81 -2.85
N GLU A 689 19.05 25.20 -1.99
CA GLU A 689 20.49 25.47 -1.95
C GLU A 689 21.16 25.18 -3.29
N ASP A 690 20.88 24.02 -3.90
CA ASP A 690 21.44 23.61 -5.19
C ASP A 690 21.00 24.56 -6.32
N PHE A 691 19.73 24.95 -6.34
CA PHE A 691 19.17 25.88 -7.33
C PHE A 691 19.80 27.28 -7.21
N LEU A 692 19.97 27.80 -5.99
CA LEU A 692 20.66 29.06 -5.75
C LEU A 692 22.15 28.98 -6.08
N ALA A 693 22.79 27.83 -5.90
CA ALA A 693 24.18 27.63 -6.27
C ALA A 693 24.38 27.52 -7.79
N SER A 694 23.45 26.89 -8.52
CA SER A 694 23.53 26.75 -9.99
C SER A 694 23.29 28.08 -10.70
N THR A 695 22.34 28.89 -10.23
CA THR A 695 22.08 30.23 -10.76
C THR A 695 23.26 31.19 -10.58
N LYS A 696 24.01 31.08 -9.47
CA LYS A 696 25.25 31.83 -9.24
C LYS A 696 26.44 31.41 -10.13
N LYS A 697 26.41 30.22 -10.74
CA LYS A 697 27.44 29.77 -11.68
C LYS A 697 27.17 30.21 -13.13
N VAL A 698 25.93 30.58 -13.43
CA VAL A 698 25.48 31.01 -14.77
C VAL A 698 25.50 32.54 -14.91
N ALA A 699 25.34 33.26 -13.80
CA ALA A 699 25.63 34.70 -13.69
C ALA A 699 27.12 34.93 -13.44
#